data_AF-A0A1V5XSH7-F1
#
_entry.id   AF-A0A1V5XSH7-F1
#
_cell.length_a   1.000
_cell.length_b   1.000
_cell.length_c   1.000
_cell.angle_alpha   90.00
_cell.angle_beta   90.00
_cell.angle_gamma   90.00
#
_symmetry.space_group_name_H-M   'P 1'
#
loop_
_entity.id
_entity.type
_entity.pdbx_description
1 polymer ?
#
loop_
_entity_poly.entity_id
_entity_poly.type
_entity_poly.pdbx_seq_one_letter_code
_entity_poly.pdbx_strand_id
1 'polypeptide(L)'
;MRRRTPAIIAGLFLLAVGANCSLIASSELKNGIGASCSSDDDCQGGVCSDGLCSLECSTSDNCPDPAICISGLCKLGCIEDDACGEGQICEGNACQVGCRNDQKCGSGQICQNLTCVTGCRADEPCGAGKICEHNACVDGCRTDTSCGTGKICEQNTCVAGCRTDNQCGEVSDGKICVDKECVTGCRNDDYCASQVGTICNTETNECVSGCKVDDTCGKGFICEKKECVPGCRNNDGCLDGDYCSSEKQCKPTLKVAAVFSGDSTRPAEDALTASHKLGLDQAVASADYVLFGKDRYRITDNASTAQAVEKAIGDAVAAGAKTITTHTPSANAQALVAAAKFPNVNFILTGARDRNSLPNVGAYSGKSDQQWYATGRLAARRADKGTKCIGLVLPTATRQIVRETNAFARGVASFDPDIKVVLRWLGATRDRDPSGQPTYTYKAQNYEFDTATDGKLYREELLAAQLADMGCTVIGHRTDTQRVISFIDLIANRVNVAKPDPANYNLLSLGVDMKDQCRTNANASGSWIPTCLGLPYWNWGPLYSKIFDEMNRDAWLGQETRWPFQVGASAIMKFELSPNTTTTGITTTDVNNVLAAVANDGWDKVFKGPYSFNGQRDLDRDGVADPDQNLTSTQKLSEEEVDRMCWFVQGVWELPLYKDIVLATVIPAMVPYGPPVSGQVTELNNTPASKDKYGDVATFITTKLSQNPSEVMSCPLN
;
A
#
# COMPACT_ATOMS: atom_id res chain seq x y z
N MET A 1 19.06 43.29 -4.66
CA MET A 1 20.19 42.51 -4.10
C MET A 1 20.01 41.03 -4.47
N ARG A 2 21.06 40.21 -4.34
CA ARG A 2 21.20 38.88 -4.97
C ARG A 2 20.15 37.84 -4.53
N ARG A 3 19.65 37.06 -5.48
CA ARG A 3 19.52 35.58 -5.43
C ARG A 3 19.41 35.06 -6.88
N ARG A 4 20.14 33.99 -7.21
CA ARG A 4 20.04 33.26 -8.49
C ARG A 4 20.07 31.75 -8.22
N THR A 5 19.15 31.05 -8.87
CA THR A 5 19.08 29.59 -9.10
C THR A 5 18.55 29.41 -10.56
N PRO A 6 18.36 28.20 -11.14
CA PRO A 6 19.32 27.68 -12.12
C PRO A 6 18.69 27.24 -13.48
N ALA A 7 19.53 26.87 -14.47
CA ALA A 7 19.27 25.98 -15.64
C ALA A 7 20.50 26.10 -16.59
N ILE A 8 21.20 25.05 -17.03
CA ILE A 8 20.82 23.99 -18.01
C ILE A 8 20.38 24.54 -19.37
N ILE A 9 21.24 24.46 -20.40
CA ILE A 9 20.88 24.17 -21.82
C ILE A 9 22.03 23.38 -22.46
N ALA A 10 21.70 22.37 -23.28
CA ALA A 10 22.63 21.59 -24.10
C ALA A 10 22.65 22.08 -25.57
N GLY A 11 23.69 21.76 -26.34
CA GLY A 11 23.74 22.07 -27.78
C GLY A 11 24.84 21.34 -28.54
N LEU A 12 24.43 20.40 -29.40
CA LEU A 12 25.31 19.76 -30.39
C LEU A 12 25.71 20.75 -31.50
N PHE A 13 26.88 20.53 -32.10
CA PHE A 13 27.19 21.01 -33.46
C PHE A 13 27.76 19.85 -34.31
N LEU A 14 27.49 19.89 -35.61
CA LEU A 14 27.73 18.80 -36.57
C LEU A 14 28.17 19.40 -37.91
N LEU A 15 28.94 18.63 -38.70
CA LEU A 15 29.50 18.91 -40.05
C LEU A 15 30.83 19.73 -40.03
N ALA A 16 32.00 19.18 -40.39
CA ALA A 16 32.49 18.64 -41.69
C ALA A 16 32.79 19.76 -42.72
N VAL A 17 33.88 19.83 -43.50
CA VAL A 17 34.97 18.93 -43.96
C VAL A 17 36.28 19.76 -44.05
N GLY A 18 37.53 19.28 -43.98
CA GLY A 18 38.13 17.95 -43.79
C GLY A 18 39.34 17.68 -44.73
N ALA A 19 40.56 17.47 -44.20
CA ALA A 19 41.79 17.13 -44.95
C ALA A 19 42.75 16.27 -44.09
N ASN A 20 43.44 15.30 -44.69
CA ASN A 20 44.19 14.26 -43.97
C ASN A 20 45.53 14.73 -43.41
N CYS A 21 45.77 14.49 -42.12
CA CYS A 21 47.10 14.27 -41.56
C CYS A 21 47.01 13.24 -40.43
N SER A 22 47.47 12.02 -40.68
CA SER A 22 47.56 10.96 -39.68
C SER A 22 48.81 11.16 -38.81
N LEU A 23 48.64 11.70 -37.60
CA LEU A 23 49.61 11.56 -36.53
C LEU A 23 49.13 10.47 -35.58
N ILE A 24 49.68 9.27 -35.75
CA ILE A 24 49.54 8.17 -34.80
C ILE A 24 50.44 8.51 -33.61
N ALA A 25 49.88 9.08 -32.56
CA ALA A 25 50.54 9.09 -31.26
C ALA A 25 50.46 7.67 -30.68
N SER A 26 51.62 7.04 -30.45
CA SER A 26 51.70 5.78 -29.73
C SER A 26 51.21 5.98 -28.30
N SER A 27 50.13 5.30 -27.91
CA SER A 27 49.51 5.43 -26.59
C SER A 27 50.18 4.57 -25.49
N GLU A 28 51.46 4.24 -25.65
CA GLU A 28 52.23 3.48 -24.67
C GLU A 28 53.03 4.46 -23.80
N LEU A 29 52.65 4.52 -22.52
CA LEU A 29 53.38 5.25 -21.48
C LEU A 29 54.68 4.49 -21.16
N LYS A 30 55.82 5.16 -21.36
CA LYS A 30 57.16 4.70 -20.98
C LYS A 30 57.45 4.97 -19.49
N ASN A 31 58.62 4.55 -19.00
CA ASN A 31 58.98 4.69 -17.59
C ASN A 31 59.15 6.16 -17.17
N GLY A 32 58.68 6.49 -15.97
CA GLY A 32 58.81 7.82 -15.36
C GLY A 32 60.16 8.06 -14.70
N ILE A 33 60.40 9.29 -14.25
CA ILE A 33 61.62 9.71 -13.55
C ILE A 33 61.84 8.83 -12.30
N GLY A 34 63.07 8.37 -12.10
CA GLY A 34 63.46 7.49 -10.99
C GLY A 34 63.13 6.00 -11.19
N ALA A 35 62.48 5.62 -12.29
CA ALA A 35 62.32 4.21 -12.66
C ALA A 35 63.53 3.69 -13.45
N SER A 36 63.76 2.37 -13.41
CA SER A 36 64.91 1.72 -14.06
C SER A 36 64.82 1.76 -15.59
N CYS A 37 65.97 1.97 -16.24
CA CYS A 37 66.13 2.00 -17.69
C CYS A 37 67.44 1.33 -18.13
N SER A 38 67.51 0.95 -19.40
CA SER A 38 68.72 0.49 -20.10
C SER A 38 69.12 1.43 -21.23
N SER A 39 68.20 2.26 -21.73
CA SER A 39 68.45 3.30 -22.74
C SER A 39 67.46 4.47 -22.59
N ASP A 40 67.73 5.60 -23.24
CA ASP A 40 66.84 6.78 -23.26
C ASP A 40 65.44 6.43 -23.80
N ASP A 41 65.36 5.45 -24.70
CA ASP A 41 64.11 4.93 -25.25
C ASP A 41 63.22 4.21 -24.22
N ASP A 42 63.70 3.89 -23.03
CA ASP A 42 62.86 3.35 -21.95
C ASP A 42 62.13 4.48 -21.18
N CYS A 43 62.55 5.73 -21.35
CA CYS A 43 62.12 6.87 -20.54
C CYS A 43 61.07 7.73 -21.24
N GLN A 44 60.06 8.20 -20.49
CA GLN A 44 58.99 9.05 -21.01
C GLN A 44 59.45 10.50 -21.20
N GLY A 45 60.23 10.75 -22.25
CA GLY A 45 60.73 12.09 -22.60
C GLY A 45 61.90 12.58 -21.75
N GLY A 46 62.71 11.66 -21.24
CA GLY A 46 63.93 11.94 -20.48
C GLY A 46 65.10 11.05 -20.95
N VAL A 47 66.22 11.14 -20.24
CA VAL A 47 67.45 10.37 -20.53
C VAL A 47 67.69 9.28 -19.48
N CYS A 48 68.34 8.21 -19.87
CA CYS A 48 68.74 7.13 -18.98
C CYS A 48 70.13 7.41 -18.40
N SER A 49 70.19 7.74 -17.11
CA SER A 49 71.44 8.06 -16.41
C SER A 49 71.61 7.17 -15.19
N ASP A 50 72.79 6.54 -15.06
CA ASP A 50 73.10 5.61 -13.97
C ASP A 50 72.08 4.46 -13.80
N GLY A 51 71.41 4.07 -14.89
CA GLY A 51 70.37 3.03 -14.92
C GLY A 51 68.98 3.49 -14.47
N LEU A 52 68.76 4.80 -14.27
CA LEU A 52 67.47 5.40 -13.91
C LEU A 52 67.07 6.50 -14.90
N CYS A 53 65.77 6.61 -15.19
CA CYS A 53 65.24 7.72 -15.99
C CYS A 53 65.36 9.04 -15.24
N SER A 54 65.90 10.07 -15.90
CA SER A 54 66.03 11.42 -15.37
C SER A 54 65.65 12.46 -16.43
N LEU A 55 65.32 13.68 -16.00
CA LEU A 55 65.19 14.83 -16.89
C LEU A 55 66.49 15.61 -16.91
N GLU A 56 66.83 16.14 -18.09
CA GLU A 56 67.80 17.22 -18.20
C GLU A 56 67.23 18.50 -17.58
N CYS A 57 68.08 19.25 -16.88
CA CYS A 57 67.69 20.45 -16.16
C CYS A 57 68.79 21.52 -16.25
N SER A 58 68.38 22.77 -16.13
CA SER A 58 69.27 23.94 -16.00
C SER A 58 69.23 24.55 -14.60
N THR A 59 68.08 24.41 -13.91
CA THR A 59 67.82 24.84 -12.54
C THR A 59 66.94 23.80 -11.85
N SER A 60 66.92 23.80 -10.51
CA SER A 60 66.10 22.85 -9.74
C SER A 60 64.59 22.98 -10.02
N ASP A 61 64.12 24.18 -10.40
CA ASP A 61 62.71 24.41 -10.81
C ASP A 61 62.29 23.62 -12.06
N ASN A 62 63.25 23.01 -12.79
CA ASN A 62 62.96 22.11 -13.91
C ASN A 62 62.69 20.67 -13.45
N CYS A 63 62.92 20.37 -12.17
CA CYS A 63 62.79 19.05 -11.58
C CYS A 63 61.48 18.94 -10.77
N PRO A 64 60.81 17.78 -10.77
CA PRO A 64 59.69 17.54 -9.88
C PRO A 64 60.16 17.36 -8.44
N ASP A 65 59.46 17.97 -7.47
CA ASP A 65 59.77 17.84 -6.05
C ASP A 65 59.80 16.36 -5.60
N PRO A 66 60.77 15.93 -4.77
CA PRO A 66 61.83 16.71 -4.13
C PRO A 66 63.20 16.61 -4.86
N ALA A 67 63.22 16.38 -6.18
CA ALA A 67 64.47 16.32 -6.93
C ALA A 67 65.03 17.72 -7.23
N ILE A 68 66.36 17.86 -7.22
CA ILE A 68 67.07 19.10 -7.54
C ILE A 68 68.01 18.89 -8.73
N CYS A 69 68.42 19.99 -9.37
CA CYS A 69 69.28 19.90 -10.55
C CYS A 69 70.75 19.72 -10.15
N ILE A 70 71.28 18.51 -10.31
CA ILE A 70 72.68 18.16 -9.99
C ILE A 70 73.38 17.76 -11.29
N SER A 71 74.41 18.52 -11.66
CA SER A 71 75.22 18.27 -12.86
C SER A 71 74.41 18.18 -14.16
N GLY A 72 73.32 18.95 -14.26
CA GLY A 72 72.45 18.99 -15.44
C GLY A 72 71.34 17.94 -15.48
N LEU A 73 71.19 17.13 -14.42
CA LEU A 73 70.16 16.10 -14.30
C LEU A 73 69.38 16.22 -12.99
N CYS A 74 68.08 15.92 -13.04
CA CYS A 74 67.23 15.89 -11.86
C CYS A 74 67.56 14.66 -11.00
N LYS A 75 68.15 14.89 -9.82
CA LYS A 75 68.54 13.85 -8.84
C LYS A 75 68.07 14.25 -7.44
N LEU A 76 67.82 13.25 -6.58
CA LEU A 76 67.50 13.50 -5.17
C LEU A 76 68.73 14.05 -4.44
N GLY A 77 68.53 15.14 -3.69
CA GLY A 77 69.58 15.85 -2.97
C GLY A 77 69.02 17.05 -2.22
N CYS A 78 69.88 17.88 -1.65
CA CYS A 78 69.51 19.07 -0.89
C CYS A 78 70.32 20.31 -1.32
N ILE A 79 69.82 21.49 -0.97
CA ILE A 79 70.53 22.77 -1.11
C ILE A 79 70.66 23.47 0.26
N GLU A 80 69.68 23.28 1.13
CA GLU A 80 69.61 23.82 2.49
C GLU A 80 69.14 22.75 3.49
N ASP A 81 69.38 22.98 4.78
CA ASP A 81 69.11 22.00 5.84
C ASP A 81 67.61 21.67 5.95
N ASP A 82 66.71 22.53 5.48
CA ASP A 82 65.25 22.32 5.47
C ASP A 82 64.75 21.37 4.38
N ALA A 83 65.58 21.05 3.39
CA ALA A 83 65.33 19.96 2.45
C ALA A 83 65.67 18.56 3.04
N CYS A 84 66.24 18.51 4.25
CA CYS A 84 66.61 17.28 4.95
C CYS A 84 65.68 16.98 6.13
N GLY A 85 65.56 15.70 6.48
CA GLY A 85 64.69 15.24 7.57
C GLY A 85 65.20 15.65 8.96
N GLU A 86 64.40 15.35 10.00
CA GLU A 86 64.82 15.55 11.40
C GLU A 86 66.15 14.85 11.68
N GLY A 87 67.05 15.55 12.40
CA GLY A 87 68.40 15.07 12.70
C GLY A 87 69.37 15.07 11.50
N GLN A 88 69.03 15.77 10.40
CA GLN A 88 69.90 15.91 9.22
C GLN A 88 70.14 17.36 8.81
N ILE A 89 71.29 17.60 8.20
CA ILE A 89 71.72 18.87 7.60
C ILE A 89 72.20 18.65 6.17
N CYS A 90 72.18 19.70 5.36
CA CYS A 90 72.65 19.62 3.98
C CYS A 90 74.15 19.92 3.90
N GLU A 91 74.94 18.96 3.42
CA GLU A 91 76.38 19.12 3.22
C GLU A 91 76.83 18.36 1.97
N GLY A 92 77.38 19.08 0.99
CA GLY A 92 77.80 18.50 -0.30
C GLY A 92 76.64 18.07 -1.20
N ASN A 93 75.51 18.79 -1.14
CA ASN A 93 74.24 18.48 -1.82
C ASN A 93 73.57 17.15 -1.39
N ALA A 94 74.05 16.53 -0.31
CA ALA A 94 73.48 15.33 0.30
C ALA A 94 73.07 15.61 1.75
N CYS A 95 71.97 14.99 2.19
CA CYS A 95 71.54 15.04 3.58
C CYS A 95 72.41 14.12 4.44
N GLN A 96 73.09 14.71 5.43
CA GLN A 96 73.96 14.00 6.37
C GLN A 96 73.44 14.18 7.80
N VAL A 97 73.70 13.21 8.67
CA VAL A 97 73.23 13.25 10.07
C VAL A 97 73.94 14.38 10.82
N GLY A 98 73.17 15.29 11.41
CA GLY A 98 73.68 16.43 12.16
C GLY A 98 72.62 17.50 12.41
N CYS A 99 73.02 18.60 13.06
CA CYS A 99 72.17 19.74 13.34
C CYS A 99 72.98 21.05 13.36
N ARG A 100 72.31 22.19 13.19
CA ARG A 100 72.91 23.52 13.43
C ARG A 100 72.17 24.35 14.48
N ASN A 101 70.96 23.95 14.84
CA ASN A 101 70.13 24.54 15.88
C ASN A 101 69.21 23.47 16.49
N ASP A 102 68.58 23.77 17.63
CA ASP A 102 67.73 22.82 18.35
C ASP A 102 66.47 22.43 17.53
N GLN A 103 66.02 23.27 16.58
CA GLN A 103 64.84 22.98 15.72
C GLN A 103 65.10 21.87 14.69
N LYS A 104 66.36 21.53 14.42
CA LYS A 104 66.72 20.36 13.60
C LYS A 104 66.70 19.04 14.38
N CYS A 105 66.52 19.10 15.69
CA CYS A 105 66.45 17.93 16.54
C CYS A 105 64.99 17.61 16.90
N GLY A 106 64.69 16.32 17.11
CA GLY A 106 63.35 15.87 17.46
C GLY A 106 62.92 16.36 18.85
N SER A 107 61.64 16.16 19.19
CA SER A 107 61.10 16.54 20.50
C SER A 107 61.91 15.93 21.66
N GLY A 108 62.29 16.78 22.63
CA GLY A 108 63.14 16.37 23.76
C GLY A 108 64.65 16.27 23.45
N GLN A 109 65.10 16.84 22.33
CA GLN A 109 66.52 16.96 21.97
C GLN A 109 66.95 18.42 21.75
N ILE A 110 68.24 18.67 21.92
CA ILE A 110 68.90 19.94 21.60
C ILE A 110 70.12 19.68 20.72
N CYS A 111 70.53 20.69 19.96
CA CYS A 111 71.72 20.61 19.13
C CYS A 111 72.96 20.98 19.95
N GLN A 112 73.87 20.02 20.12
CA GLN A 112 75.13 20.22 20.84
C GLN A 112 76.28 19.62 20.03
N ASN A 113 77.27 20.46 19.69
CA ASN A 113 78.43 20.08 18.86
C ASN A 113 78.02 19.39 17.53
N LEU A 114 77.07 20.02 16.82
CA LEU A 114 76.49 19.54 15.55
C LEU A 114 75.75 18.17 15.63
N THR A 115 75.57 17.61 16.82
CA THR A 115 74.83 16.37 17.05
C THR A 115 73.55 16.65 17.86
N CYS A 116 72.43 16.04 17.50
CA CYS A 116 71.23 16.06 18.33
C CYS A 116 71.41 15.16 19.55
N VAL A 117 71.36 15.74 20.75
CA VAL A 117 71.47 15.03 22.03
C VAL A 117 70.20 15.24 22.84
N THR A 118 69.80 14.25 23.64
CA THR A 118 68.65 14.39 24.54
C THR A 118 68.91 15.53 25.53
N GLY A 119 67.98 16.48 25.62
CA GLY A 119 68.14 17.68 26.43
C GLY A 119 67.04 18.70 26.17
N CYS A 120 67.14 19.86 26.83
CA CYS A 120 66.10 20.88 26.82
C CYS A 120 66.68 22.30 26.94
N ARG A 121 65.87 23.30 26.60
CA ARG A 121 66.10 24.72 26.92
C ARG A 121 65.01 25.34 27.79
N ALA A 122 63.86 24.67 27.88
CA ALA A 122 62.66 25.09 28.59
C ALA A 122 61.90 23.84 29.09
N ASP A 123 60.94 24.01 29.98
CA ASP A 123 60.21 22.90 30.61
C ASP A 123 59.26 22.17 29.66
N GLU A 124 58.64 22.90 28.72
CA GLU A 124 57.58 22.37 27.85
C GLU A 124 58.06 21.16 27.00
N PRO A 125 59.25 21.17 26.36
CA PRO A 125 59.83 20.00 25.71
C PRO A 125 60.10 18.78 26.59
N CYS A 126 60.08 18.91 27.93
CA CYS A 126 60.33 17.80 28.84
C CYS A 126 59.09 16.94 29.14
N GLY A 127 57.90 17.42 28.76
CA GLY A 127 56.63 16.74 29.02
C GLY A 127 56.17 16.80 30.49
N ALA A 128 55.00 16.24 30.76
CA ALA A 128 54.37 16.31 32.07
C ALA A 128 55.20 15.59 33.16
N GLY A 129 55.32 16.23 34.32
CA GLY A 129 56.06 15.76 35.49
C GLY A 129 57.55 16.12 35.49
N LYS A 130 58.02 16.91 34.51
CA LYS A 130 59.43 17.26 34.35
C LYS A 130 59.66 18.76 34.12
N ILE A 131 60.84 19.21 34.51
CA ILE A 131 61.35 20.57 34.29
C ILE A 131 62.73 20.50 33.66
N CYS A 132 63.11 21.58 32.97
CA CYS A 132 64.45 21.73 32.43
C CYS A 132 65.38 22.35 33.49
N GLU A 133 66.43 21.62 33.83
CA GLU A 133 67.56 22.12 34.62
C GLU A 133 68.88 21.68 34.00
N HIS A 134 69.86 22.60 33.91
CA HIS A 134 71.19 22.31 33.35
C HIS A 134 71.18 21.69 31.92
N ASN A 135 70.18 22.06 31.11
CA ASN A 135 69.86 21.50 29.79
C ASN A 135 69.39 20.02 29.78
N ALA A 136 69.04 19.45 30.93
CA ALA A 136 68.47 18.11 31.05
C ALA A 136 67.05 18.15 31.65
N CYS A 137 66.19 17.24 31.19
CA CYS A 137 64.84 17.07 31.74
C CYS A 137 64.90 16.24 33.02
N VAL A 138 64.70 16.90 34.16
CA VAL A 138 64.64 16.27 35.50
C VAL A 138 63.21 16.24 36.01
N ASP A 139 62.88 15.28 36.87
CA ASP A 139 61.55 15.18 37.46
C ASP A 139 61.27 16.40 38.36
N GLY A 140 60.12 17.04 38.18
CA GLY A 140 59.75 18.24 38.92
C GLY A 140 58.64 19.05 38.25
N CYS A 141 58.26 20.18 38.86
CA CYS A 141 57.24 21.09 38.35
C CYS A 141 57.48 22.54 38.79
N ARG A 142 56.86 23.49 38.06
CA ARG A 142 56.78 24.90 38.45
C ARG A 142 55.34 25.41 38.56
N THR A 143 54.39 24.75 37.88
CA THR A 143 52.94 24.99 37.97
C THR A 143 52.19 23.66 38.00
N ASP A 144 50.93 23.65 38.42
CA ASP A 144 50.11 22.42 38.43
C ASP A 144 49.90 21.86 37.03
N THR A 145 49.80 22.73 36.02
CA THR A 145 49.71 22.35 34.61
C THR A 145 50.92 21.54 34.15
N SER A 146 52.08 21.66 34.80
CA SER A 146 53.25 20.80 34.53
C SER A 146 53.04 19.35 34.98
N CYS A 147 52.10 19.05 35.89
CA CYS A 147 52.00 17.74 36.54
C CYS A 147 51.06 16.73 35.87
N GLY A 148 50.26 17.17 34.90
CA GLY A 148 49.24 16.34 34.25
C GLY A 148 48.03 16.03 35.16
N THR A 149 47.08 15.29 34.62
CA THR A 149 45.79 14.99 35.26
C THR A 149 45.95 14.25 36.60
N GLY A 150 45.20 14.69 37.62
CA GLY A 150 45.17 14.11 38.96
C GLY A 150 46.34 14.49 39.86
N LYS A 151 47.17 15.47 39.47
CA LYS A 151 48.34 15.92 40.22
C LYS A 151 48.45 17.44 40.29
N ILE A 152 49.04 17.93 41.37
CA ILE A 152 49.36 19.34 41.61
C ILE A 152 50.82 19.49 41.96
N CYS A 153 51.35 20.69 41.73
CA CYS A 153 52.70 21.05 42.13
C CYS A 153 52.69 21.50 43.61
N GLU A 154 53.42 20.78 44.45
CA GLU A 154 53.78 21.22 45.80
C GLU A 154 55.30 21.02 45.99
N GLN A 155 56.00 22.07 46.44
CA GLN A 155 57.45 22.05 46.69
C GLN A 155 58.26 21.51 45.49
N ASN A 156 57.96 22.01 44.28
CA ASN A 156 58.54 21.60 42.99
C ASN A 156 58.35 20.12 42.63
N THR A 157 57.50 19.37 43.35
CA THR A 157 57.22 17.95 43.12
C THR A 157 55.75 17.77 42.74
N CYS A 158 55.48 16.92 41.76
CA CYS A 158 54.12 16.55 41.38
C CYS A 158 53.53 15.52 42.34
N VAL A 159 52.71 15.99 43.28
CA VAL A 159 51.97 15.15 44.23
C VAL A 159 50.55 14.90 43.72
N ALA A 160 49.92 13.80 44.15
CA ALA A 160 48.52 13.54 43.81
C ALA A 160 47.60 14.60 44.44
N GLY A 161 46.61 15.06 43.67
CA GLY A 161 45.60 16.02 44.15
C GLY A 161 45.13 17.01 43.09
N CYS A 162 44.33 17.98 43.52
CA CYS A 162 43.72 19.01 42.68
C CYS A 162 43.48 20.32 43.46
N ARG A 163 43.16 21.36 42.70
CA ARG A 163 42.69 22.69 43.14
C ARG A 163 41.45 23.14 42.35
N THR A 164 41.25 22.63 41.14
CA THR A 164 40.10 22.90 40.26
C THR A 164 39.64 21.62 39.54
N ASP A 165 38.34 21.53 39.20
CA ASP A 165 37.73 20.30 38.63
C ASP A 165 38.41 19.85 37.32
N ASN A 166 38.88 20.78 36.48
CA ASN A 166 39.59 20.48 35.23
C ASN A 166 40.98 19.81 35.41
N GLN A 167 41.48 19.72 36.64
CA GLN A 167 42.69 18.95 36.94
C GLN A 167 42.38 17.47 37.16
N CYS A 168 41.10 17.08 37.28
CA CYS A 168 40.68 15.72 37.58
C CYS A 168 40.34 14.86 36.34
N GLY A 169 40.27 15.47 35.15
CA GLY A 169 39.95 14.84 33.89
C GLY A 169 39.32 15.81 32.92
N GLU A 170 38.90 15.30 31.77
CA GLU A 170 37.87 15.97 30.97
C GLU A 170 36.56 15.98 31.74
N VAL A 171 35.65 16.92 31.43
CA VAL A 171 34.33 16.99 32.10
C VAL A 171 33.61 15.65 32.01
N SER A 172 33.66 14.98 30.85
CA SER A 172 33.07 13.65 30.62
C SER A 172 33.60 12.52 31.51
N ASP A 173 34.76 12.69 32.16
CA ASP A 173 35.38 11.66 33.01
C ASP A 173 34.65 11.51 34.36
N GLY A 174 33.68 12.38 34.67
CA GLY A 174 32.83 12.27 35.86
C GLY A 174 33.57 12.45 37.17
N LYS A 175 34.57 13.34 37.19
CA LYS A 175 35.37 13.66 38.38
C LYS A 175 35.38 15.14 38.68
N ILE A 176 35.38 15.45 39.97
CA ILE A 176 35.43 16.81 40.51
C ILE A 176 36.49 16.89 41.61
N CYS A 177 36.96 18.09 41.88
CA CYS A 177 37.88 18.37 42.97
C CYS A 177 37.10 18.62 44.26
N VAL A 178 37.32 17.78 45.27
CA VAL A 178 36.75 17.91 46.62
C VAL A 178 37.86 17.69 47.63
N ASP A 179 38.06 18.63 48.55
CA ASP A 179 39.10 18.58 49.60
C ASP A 179 40.52 18.25 49.10
N LYS A 180 40.86 18.77 47.92
CA LYS A 180 42.09 18.52 47.13
C LYS A 180 42.23 17.13 46.52
N GLU A 181 41.23 16.26 46.61
CA GLU A 181 41.22 14.95 45.95
C GLU A 181 40.27 14.92 44.76
N CYS A 182 40.66 14.18 43.71
CA CYS A 182 39.82 13.96 42.54
C CYS A 182 38.87 12.79 42.78
N VAL A 183 37.66 13.10 43.22
CA VAL A 183 36.60 12.13 43.50
C VAL A 183 35.64 12.01 42.33
N THR A 184 34.98 10.86 42.19
CA THR A 184 33.87 10.69 41.24
C THR A 184 32.71 11.59 41.66
N GLY A 185 32.19 12.41 40.74
CA GLY A 185 31.12 13.36 41.02
C GLY A 185 30.91 14.35 39.88
N CYS A 186 30.00 15.31 40.09
CA CYS A 186 29.52 16.21 39.05
C CYS A 186 29.23 17.63 39.57
N ARG A 187 29.33 18.64 38.68
CA ARG A 187 28.81 20.00 38.93
C ARG A 187 27.57 20.35 38.10
N ASN A 188 27.41 19.67 36.98
CA ASN A 188 26.31 19.79 36.05
C ASN A 188 26.18 18.46 35.28
N ASP A 189 25.14 18.31 34.49
CA ASP A 189 24.83 17.03 33.83
C ASP A 189 25.85 16.61 32.75
N ASP A 190 26.82 17.44 32.37
CA ASP A 190 27.83 17.07 31.36
C ASP A 190 28.94 16.21 31.97
N TYR A 191 29.14 16.30 33.30
CA TYR A 191 30.00 15.40 34.05
C TYR A 191 29.51 13.94 34.02
N CYS A 192 28.21 13.74 33.80
CA CYS A 192 27.58 12.42 33.78
C CYS A 192 27.50 11.80 32.37
N ALA A 193 28.07 12.45 31.34
CA ALA A 193 27.94 12.04 29.95
C ALA A 193 28.53 10.65 29.62
N SER A 194 29.51 10.17 30.41
CA SER A 194 30.07 8.81 30.28
C SER A 194 29.18 7.71 30.87
N GLN A 195 28.15 8.07 31.64
CA GLN A 195 27.21 7.16 32.28
C GLN A 195 25.82 7.33 31.65
N VAL A 196 25.51 6.51 30.64
CA VAL A 196 24.22 6.52 29.93
C VAL A 196 23.07 6.33 30.91
N GLY A 197 22.11 7.26 30.90
CA GLY A 197 20.96 7.23 31.82
C GLY A 197 21.23 7.84 33.21
N THR A 198 22.18 8.77 33.32
CA THR A 198 22.40 9.56 34.55
C THR A 198 22.42 11.08 34.30
N ILE A 199 22.12 11.82 35.37
CA ILE A 199 22.10 13.28 35.46
C ILE A 199 22.86 13.72 36.72
N CYS A 200 23.27 14.98 36.79
CA CYS A 200 23.90 15.48 38.00
C CYS A 200 22.87 15.91 39.03
N ASN A 201 22.91 15.30 40.22
CA ASN A 201 22.30 15.88 41.41
C ASN A 201 23.25 16.96 41.94
N THR A 202 22.93 18.23 41.71
CA THR A 202 23.76 19.36 42.16
C THR A 202 23.74 19.59 43.67
N GLU A 203 22.84 18.94 44.43
CA GLU A 203 22.82 19.01 45.89
C GLU A 203 23.81 18.01 46.51
N THR A 204 23.93 16.79 45.96
CA THR A 204 24.90 15.78 46.42
C THR A 204 26.21 15.78 45.64
N ASN A 205 26.26 16.43 44.47
CA ASN A 205 27.35 16.36 43.47
C ASN A 205 27.57 14.94 42.91
N GLU A 206 26.53 14.10 42.88
CA GLU A 206 26.59 12.72 42.38
C GLU A 206 25.84 12.57 41.06
N CYS A 207 26.35 11.71 40.17
CA CYS A 207 25.59 11.26 39.00
C CYS A 207 24.54 10.24 39.45
N VAL A 208 23.27 10.63 39.39
CA VAL A 208 22.11 9.81 39.78
C VAL A 208 21.34 9.38 38.54
N SER A 209 20.58 8.28 38.62
CA SER A 209 19.74 7.82 37.50
C SER A 209 18.75 8.91 37.07
N GLY A 210 18.67 9.14 35.76
CA GLY A 210 17.84 10.18 35.16
C GLY A 210 18.12 10.36 33.67
N CYS A 211 17.54 11.39 33.05
CA CYS A 211 17.60 11.55 31.60
C CYS A 211 17.74 13.01 31.15
N LYS A 212 18.23 13.17 29.91
CA LYS A 212 18.21 14.44 29.15
C LYS A 212 17.28 14.39 27.94
N VAL A 213 17.21 13.23 27.29
CA VAL A 213 16.48 12.99 26.02
C VAL A 213 15.83 11.61 26.07
N ASP A 214 14.74 11.42 25.32
CA ASP A 214 13.95 10.18 25.35
C ASP A 214 14.79 8.92 25.03
N ASP A 215 15.76 9.01 24.12
CA ASP A 215 16.69 7.93 23.76
C ASP A 215 17.47 7.34 24.96
N THR A 216 17.69 8.13 26.02
CA THR A 216 18.39 7.64 27.24
C THR A 216 17.51 6.78 28.16
N CYS A 217 16.18 6.77 27.94
CA CYS A 217 15.24 5.99 28.73
C CYS A 217 14.90 4.62 28.12
N GLY A 218 15.27 4.38 26.85
CA GLY A 218 14.90 3.18 26.11
C GLY A 218 13.44 3.14 25.65
N LYS A 219 13.11 2.16 24.81
CA LYS A 219 11.76 1.99 24.24
C LYS A 219 10.70 1.79 25.32
N GLY A 220 9.58 2.49 25.20
CA GLY A 220 8.46 2.49 26.16
C GLY A 220 8.51 3.62 27.19
N PHE A 221 9.56 4.44 27.20
CA PHE A 221 9.77 5.52 28.15
C PHE A 221 10.17 6.81 27.45
N ILE A 222 9.83 7.94 28.06
CA ILE A 222 10.21 9.30 27.65
C ILE A 222 10.84 10.04 28.82
N CYS A 223 11.67 11.03 28.50
CA CYS A 223 12.27 11.89 29.49
C CYS A 223 11.35 13.07 29.82
N GLU A 224 10.84 13.11 31.05
CA GLU A 224 10.11 14.28 31.57
C GLU A 224 10.68 14.70 32.93
N LYS A 225 10.99 16.00 33.09
CA LYS A 225 11.58 16.57 34.32
C LYS A 225 12.87 15.87 34.79
N LYS A 226 13.65 15.34 33.84
CA LYS A 226 14.84 14.50 34.04
C LYS A 226 14.59 13.09 34.61
N GLU A 227 13.34 12.64 34.69
CA GLU A 227 12.97 11.26 35.04
C GLU A 227 12.47 10.49 33.81
N CYS A 228 12.81 9.21 33.73
CA CYS A 228 12.28 8.32 32.70
C CYS A 228 10.89 7.81 33.08
N VAL A 229 9.85 8.36 32.45
CA VAL A 229 8.45 8.01 32.73
C VAL A 229 7.87 7.16 31.57
N PRO A 230 6.95 6.22 31.83
CA PRO A 230 6.33 5.42 30.77
C PRO A 230 5.63 6.31 29.74
N GLY A 231 5.96 6.15 28.47
CA GLY A 231 5.36 6.95 27.40
C GLY A 231 6.15 6.91 26.09
N CYS A 232 5.71 7.72 25.13
CA CYS A 232 6.29 7.80 23.80
C CYS A 232 5.99 9.15 23.14
N ARG A 233 6.81 9.56 22.16
CA ARG A 233 6.51 10.72 21.29
C ARG A 233 5.93 10.29 19.94
N ASN A 234 6.48 9.22 19.38
CA ASN A 234 6.19 8.58 18.10
C ASN A 234 6.34 7.04 18.23
N ASN A 235 6.09 6.28 17.16
CA ASN A 235 6.15 4.81 17.18
C ASN A 235 7.57 4.25 17.36
N ASP A 236 8.62 4.98 16.96
CA ASP A 236 10.01 4.53 17.09
C ASP A 236 10.43 4.39 18.55
N GLY A 237 9.85 5.23 19.43
CA GLY A 237 9.99 5.14 20.89
C GLY A 237 9.25 3.98 21.54
N CYS A 238 8.53 3.13 20.81
CA CYS A 238 7.83 1.96 21.34
C CYS A 238 8.51 0.63 20.98
N LEU A 239 8.16 -0.43 21.70
CA LEU A 239 8.64 -1.79 21.41
C LEU A 239 8.10 -2.31 20.07
N ASP A 240 8.79 -3.30 19.50
CA ASP A 240 8.49 -3.81 18.18
C ASP A 240 7.15 -4.58 18.17
N GLY A 241 6.13 -3.96 17.57
CA GLY A 241 4.74 -4.45 17.62
C GLY A 241 3.81 -3.65 18.52
N ASP A 242 4.31 -2.57 19.13
CA ASP A 242 3.52 -1.51 19.76
C ASP A 242 3.47 -0.26 18.87
N TYR A 243 2.50 0.62 19.12
CA TYR A 243 2.42 1.96 18.55
C TYR A 243 2.30 3.01 19.64
N CYS A 244 2.65 4.26 19.32
CA CYS A 244 2.46 5.38 20.22
C CYS A 244 1.04 5.93 20.09
N SER A 245 0.23 5.73 21.12
CA SER A 245 -1.15 6.23 21.16
C SER A 245 -1.23 7.75 21.26
N SER A 246 -2.42 8.29 20.94
CA SER A 246 -2.75 9.71 21.14
C SER A 246 -2.56 10.18 22.59
N GLU A 247 -2.72 9.27 23.55
CA GLU A 247 -2.48 9.45 24.99
C GLU A 247 -0.99 9.38 25.37
N LYS A 248 -0.08 9.32 24.39
CA LYS A 248 1.38 9.25 24.56
C LYS A 248 1.87 8.03 25.34
N GLN A 249 1.11 6.93 25.28
CA GLN A 249 1.48 5.61 25.81
C GLN A 249 1.73 4.62 24.67
N CYS A 250 2.74 3.76 24.82
CA CYS A 250 2.89 2.60 23.95
C CYS A 250 1.78 1.59 24.22
N LYS A 251 1.09 1.13 23.16
CA LYS A 251 0.04 0.11 23.22
C LYS A 251 0.24 -0.92 22.10
N PRO A 252 -0.15 -2.19 22.26
CA PRO A 252 0.01 -3.22 21.22
C PRO A 252 -0.70 -2.86 19.92
N THR A 253 -0.14 -3.28 18.77
CA THR A 253 -0.78 -3.06 17.47
C THR A 253 -1.80 -4.14 17.13
N LEU A 254 -2.92 -3.73 16.54
CA LEU A 254 -3.89 -4.60 15.93
C LEU A 254 -3.34 -5.10 14.57
N LYS A 255 -2.72 -6.28 14.58
CA LYS A 255 -2.17 -6.93 13.37
C LYS A 255 -3.29 -7.51 12.51
N VAL A 256 -3.78 -6.72 11.56
CA VAL A 256 -4.83 -7.11 10.60
C VAL A 256 -4.25 -7.78 9.35
N ALA A 257 -4.86 -8.87 8.92
CA ALA A 257 -4.66 -9.47 7.60
C ALA A 257 -6.00 -9.63 6.86
N ALA A 258 -5.99 -9.49 5.54
CA ALA A 258 -7.12 -9.73 4.66
C ALA A 258 -6.81 -10.91 3.73
N VAL A 259 -7.71 -11.88 3.67
CA VAL A 259 -7.60 -13.05 2.77
C VAL A 259 -8.75 -12.97 1.77
N PHE A 260 -8.41 -12.65 0.53
CA PHE A 260 -9.35 -12.33 -0.52
C PHE A 260 -9.30 -13.38 -1.63
N SER A 261 -10.47 -13.90 -2.02
CA SER A 261 -10.57 -14.84 -3.14
C SER A 261 -10.39 -14.19 -4.52
N GLY A 262 -10.55 -12.87 -4.58
CA GLY A 262 -10.43 -12.06 -5.79
C GLY A 262 -9.13 -11.26 -5.86
N ASP A 263 -9.07 -10.27 -6.74
CA ASP A 263 -7.89 -9.42 -6.95
C ASP A 263 -8.19 -7.96 -6.57
N SER A 264 -7.80 -7.55 -5.37
CA SER A 264 -8.01 -6.20 -4.86
C SER A 264 -7.32 -5.09 -5.64
N THR A 265 -6.38 -5.43 -6.53
CA THR A 265 -5.57 -4.47 -7.30
C THR A 265 -6.20 -4.10 -8.65
N ARG A 266 -7.24 -4.81 -9.09
CA ARG A 266 -7.88 -4.66 -10.42
C ARG A 266 -9.35 -4.24 -10.28
N PRO A 267 -9.65 -3.01 -9.83
CA PRO A 267 -11.02 -2.58 -9.53
C PRO A 267 -11.99 -2.67 -10.72
N ALA A 268 -11.51 -2.52 -11.97
CA ALA A 268 -12.35 -2.66 -13.16
C ALA A 268 -12.72 -4.12 -13.50
N GLU A 269 -12.09 -5.11 -12.86
CA GLU A 269 -12.27 -6.55 -13.12
C GLU A 269 -12.69 -7.34 -11.86
N ASP A 270 -12.58 -6.73 -10.68
CA ASP A 270 -12.97 -7.29 -9.39
C ASP A 270 -13.43 -6.18 -8.42
N ALA A 271 -14.53 -5.51 -8.80
CA ALA A 271 -15.18 -4.43 -8.06
C ALA A 271 -15.46 -4.81 -6.61
N LEU A 272 -15.98 -6.02 -6.37
CA LEU A 272 -16.29 -6.51 -5.04
C LEU A 272 -15.02 -6.55 -4.17
N THR A 273 -13.96 -7.22 -4.60
CA THR A 273 -12.72 -7.34 -3.79
C THR A 273 -12.03 -6.00 -3.61
N ALA A 274 -11.97 -5.19 -4.66
CA ALA A 274 -11.42 -3.83 -4.57
C ALA A 274 -12.22 -2.93 -3.62
N SER A 275 -13.55 -3.11 -3.49
CA SER A 275 -14.37 -2.39 -2.50
C SER A 275 -13.94 -2.70 -1.06
N HIS A 276 -13.59 -3.95 -0.75
CA HIS A 276 -13.11 -4.34 0.58
C HIS A 276 -11.74 -3.74 0.87
N LYS A 277 -10.81 -3.76 -0.10
CA LYS A 277 -9.53 -3.05 0.03
C LYS A 277 -9.72 -1.55 0.24
N LEU A 278 -10.58 -0.89 -0.54
CA LEU A 278 -10.90 0.52 -0.36
C LEU A 278 -11.43 0.81 1.06
N GLY A 279 -12.27 -0.08 1.60
CA GLY A 279 -12.73 0.00 2.99
C GLY A 279 -11.63 -0.19 4.02
N LEU A 280 -10.71 -1.13 3.82
CA LEU A 280 -9.56 -1.33 4.69
C LEU A 280 -8.61 -0.13 4.66
N ASP A 281 -8.29 0.39 3.47
CA ASP A 281 -7.46 1.59 3.29
C ASP A 281 -8.08 2.81 3.99
N GLN A 282 -9.41 3.00 3.87
CA GLN A 282 -10.14 4.03 4.60
C GLN A 282 -10.07 3.83 6.13
N ALA A 283 -10.19 2.59 6.61
CA ALA A 283 -10.19 2.29 8.03
C ALA A 283 -8.80 2.46 8.68
N VAL A 284 -7.73 2.09 7.98
CA VAL A 284 -6.35 2.23 8.50
C VAL A 284 -5.74 3.61 8.28
N ALA A 285 -6.37 4.48 7.47
CA ALA A 285 -5.86 5.83 7.19
C ALA A 285 -5.70 6.71 8.45
N SER A 286 -6.53 6.49 9.47
CA SER A 286 -6.48 7.21 10.76
C SER A 286 -6.34 6.30 11.99
N ALA A 287 -6.25 4.99 11.81
CA ALA A 287 -6.11 4.01 12.88
C ALA A 287 -4.63 3.63 13.09
N ASP A 288 -3.88 4.44 13.83
CA ASP A 288 -2.44 4.22 14.05
C ASP A 288 -2.08 2.97 14.85
N TYR A 289 -3.07 2.39 15.52
CA TYR A 289 -2.98 1.08 16.14
C TYR A 289 -3.00 -0.08 15.13
N VAL A 290 -3.46 0.12 13.89
CA VAL A 290 -3.48 -0.93 12.86
C VAL A 290 -2.14 -0.92 12.11
N LEU A 291 -1.25 -1.82 12.54
CA LEU A 291 0.11 -1.98 12.01
C LEU A 291 0.51 -3.46 11.98
N PHE A 292 0.99 -3.90 10.81
CA PHE A 292 1.54 -5.22 10.53
C PHE A 292 3.04 -5.10 10.22
N GLY A 293 3.83 -4.79 11.25
CA GLY A 293 5.25 -4.48 11.07
C GLY A 293 5.43 -3.10 10.41
N LYS A 294 6.00 -3.06 9.20
CA LYS A 294 6.15 -1.81 8.43
C LYS A 294 4.89 -1.43 7.63
N ASP A 295 4.05 -2.40 7.33
CA ASP A 295 2.79 -2.19 6.59
C ASP A 295 1.65 -1.86 7.56
N ARG A 296 0.58 -1.21 7.09
CA ARG A 296 -0.62 -1.00 7.93
C ARG A 296 -1.36 -2.32 8.20
N TYR A 297 -1.55 -3.12 7.15
CA TYR A 297 -2.19 -4.43 7.21
C TYR A 297 -1.66 -5.29 6.06
N ARG A 298 -1.81 -6.61 6.17
CA ARG A 298 -1.39 -7.56 5.12
C ARG A 298 -2.58 -7.96 4.24
N ILE A 299 -2.36 -8.12 2.93
CA ILE A 299 -3.35 -8.71 2.00
C ILE A 299 -2.80 -10.03 1.45
N THR A 300 -3.69 -10.97 1.16
CA THR A 300 -3.43 -12.11 0.26
C THR A 300 -4.61 -12.22 -0.70
N ASP A 301 -4.39 -11.74 -1.93
CA ASP A 301 -5.34 -11.83 -3.04
C ASP A 301 -5.29 -13.20 -3.74
N ASN A 302 -6.28 -13.46 -4.59
CA ASN A 302 -6.44 -14.63 -5.44
C ASN A 302 -6.50 -15.98 -4.69
N ALA A 303 -6.88 -15.98 -3.41
CA ALA A 303 -7.15 -17.19 -2.63
C ALA A 303 -8.50 -17.84 -3.04
N SER A 304 -8.60 -18.32 -4.28
CA SER A 304 -9.89 -18.71 -4.90
C SER A 304 -10.29 -20.18 -4.70
N THR A 305 -9.53 -20.98 -3.95
CA THR A 305 -9.87 -22.37 -3.58
C THR A 305 -9.85 -22.54 -2.06
N ALA A 306 -10.56 -23.54 -1.53
CA ALA A 306 -10.58 -23.81 -0.09
C ALA A 306 -9.16 -23.98 0.50
N GLN A 307 -8.31 -24.74 -0.21
CA GLN A 307 -6.91 -24.98 0.14
C GLN A 307 -6.08 -23.69 0.11
N ALA A 308 -6.30 -22.81 -0.88
CA ALA A 308 -5.60 -21.54 -0.97
C ALA A 308 -6.01 -20.58 0.17
N VAL A 309 -7.29 -20.55 0.56
CA VAL A 309 -7.77 -19.77 1.70
C VAL A 309 -7.21 -20.33 3.01
N GLU A 310 -7.27 -21.64 3.23
CA GLU A 310 -6.70 -22.28 4.43
C GLU A 310 -5.21 -21.97 4.57
N LYS A 311 -4.43 -22.09 3.48
CA LYS A 311 -3.02 -21.73 3.46
C LYS A 311 -2.81 -20.24 3.76
N ALA A 312 -3.54 -19.34 3.11
CA ALA A 312 -3.40 -17.89 3.30
C ALA A 312 -3.71 -17.47 4.75
N ILE A 313 -4.74 -18.07 5.37
CA ILE A 313 -5.05 -17.88 6.79
C ILE A 313 -3.90 -18.40 7.66
N GLY A 314 -3.40 -19.62 7.40
CA GLY A 314 -2.26 -20.19 8.13
C GLY A 314 -1.00 -19.34 8.05
N ASP A 315 -0.64 -18.86 6.85
CA ASP A 315 0.49 -17.96 6.61
C ASP A 315 0.31 -16.62 7.36
N ALA A 316 -0.92 -16.08 7.41
CA ALA A 316 -1.22 -14.84 8.15
C ALA A 316 -1.10 -15.02 9.67
N VAL A 317 -1.63 -16.11 10.23
CA VAL A 317 -1.48 -16.45 11.66
C VAL A 317 -0.01 -16.68 12.01
N ALA A 318 0.74 -17.41 11.18
CA ALA A 318 2.18 -17.64 11.38
C ALA A 318 2.99 -16.32 11.33
N ALA A 319 2.56 -15.35 10.51
CA ALA A 319 3.12 -14.00 10.49
C ALA A 319 2.65 -13.09 11.64
N GLY A 320 1.85 -13.60 12.58
CA GLY A 320 1.41 -12.90 13.79
C GLY A 320 0.11 -12.09 13.65
N ALA A 321 -0.73 -12.37 12.66
CA ALA A 321 -2.06 -11.76 12.57
C ALA A 321 -2.90 -12.05 13.82
N LYS A 322 -3.57 -11.02 14.32
CA LYS A 322 -4.56 -11.09 15.41
C LYS A 322 -5.99 -10.93 14.93
N THR A 323 -6.18 -10.31 13.77
CA THR A 323 -7.47 -10.17 13.11
C THR A 323 -7.34 -10.57 11.65
N ILE A 324 -8.24 -11.41 11.17
CA ILE A 324 -8.29 -11.86 9.77
C ILE A 324 -9.67 -11.55 9.19
N THR A 325 -9.73 -10.91 8.02
CA THR A 325 -10.99 -10.64 7.31
C THR A 325 -11.10 -11.42 5.99
N THR A 326 -12.30 -11.92 5.71
CA THR A 326 -12.70 -12.59 4.47
C THR A 326 -14.02 -12.01 3.95
N HIS A 327 -14.29 -12.13 2.64
CA HIS A 327 -15.40 -11.42 1.99
C HIS A 327 -16.26 -12.23 1.01
N THR A 328 -15.94 -13.50 0.78
CA THR A 328 -16.73 -14.40 -0.08
C THR A 328 -17.33 -15.53 0.75
N PRO A 329 -18.49 -16.11 0.37
CA PRO A 329 -19.05 -17.26 1.08
C PRO A 329 -18.07 -18.44 1.20
N SER A 330 -17.29 -18.70 0.15
CA SER A 330 -16.26 -19.75 0.14
C SER A 330 -15.09 -19.47 1.08
N ALA A 331 -14.60 -18.22 1.14
CA ALA A 331 -13.55 -17.84 2.09
C ALA A 331 -14.08 -17.83 3.54
N ASN A 332 -15.29 -17.33 3.75
CA ASN A 332 -15.95 -17.31 5.06
C ASN A 332 -16.12 -18.72 5.65
N ALA A 333 -16.46 -19.72 4.81
CA ALA A 333 -16.54 -21.12 5.24
C ALA A 333 -15.20 -21.66 5.75
N GLN A 334 -14.08 -21.33 5.09
CA GLN A 334 -12.74 -21.73 5.56
C GLN A 334 -12.29 -20.93 6.79
N ALA A 335 -12.67 -19.66 6.88
CA ALA A 335 -12.41 -18.83 8.06
C ALA A 335 -13.15 -19.35 9.31
N LEU A 336 -14.36 -19.90 9.19
CA LEU A 336 -15.04 -20.60 10.30
C LEU A 336 -14.28 -21.84 10.76
N VAL A 337 -13.77 -22.65 9.82
CA VAL A 337 -12.93 -23.82 10.13
C VAL A 337 -11.63 -23.39 10.82
N ALA A 338 -11.01 -22.30 10.37
CA ALA A 338 -9.79 -21.76 10.96
C ALA A 338 -10.04 -21.11 12.33
N ALA A 339 -11.17 -20.45 12.54
CA ALA A 339 -11.52 -19.81 13.80
C ALA A 339 -11.61 -20.80 14.97
N ALA A 340 -12.11 -22.02 14.71
CA ALA A 340 -12.08 -23.11 15.67
C ALA A 340 -10.66 -23.63 15.97
N LYS A 341 -9.73 -23.55 15.01
CA LYS A 341 -8.30 -23.91 15.17
C LYS A 341 -7.50 -22.82 15.89
N PHE A 342 -7.90 -21.55 15.76
CA PHE A 342 -7.16 -20.38 16.24
C PHE A 342 -8.02 -19.47 17.15
N PRO A 343 -8.35 -19.91 18.39
CA PRO A 343 -9.24 -19.17 19.28
C PRO A 343 -8.70 -17.79 19.72
N ASN A 344 -7.39 -17.55 19.60
CA ASN A 344 -6.72 -16.28 19.94
C ASN A 344 -6.57 -15.33 18.72
N VAL A 345 -7.29 -15.60 17.64
CA VAL A 345 -7.35 -14.79 16.41
C VAL A 345 -8.81 -14.48 16.13
N ASN A 346 -9.11 -13.21 15.88
CA ASN A 346 -10.45 -12.74 15.55
C ASN A 346 -10.70 -12.83 14.04
N PHE A 347 -11.89 -13.27 13.64
CA PHE A 347 -12.28 -13.41 12.24
C PHE A 347 -13.47 -12.51 11.90
N ILE A 348 -13.31 -11.72 10.84
CA ILE A 348 -14.33 -10.79 10.32
C ILE A 348 -14.85 -11.37 9.00
N LEU A 349 -16.04 -11.95 9.04
CA LEU A 349 -16.70 -12.58 7.91
C LEU A 349 -17.66 -11.58 7.27
N THR A 350 -17.21 -10.87 6.23
CA THR A 350 -18.06 -9.93 5.50
C THR A 350 -18.90 -10.67 4.45
N GLY A 351 -20.16 -10.26 4.31
CA GLY A 351 -21.20 -11.00 3.56
C GLY A 351 -21.82 -12.18 4.33
N ALA A 352 -21.30 -12.55 5.50
CA ALA A 352 -21.83 -13.65 6.30
C ALA A 352 -23.02 -13.23 7.20
N ARG A 353 -23.81 -14.23 7.61
CA ARG A 353 -25.00 -14.06 8.48
C ARG A 353 -24.96 -14.88 9.76
N ASP A 354 -24.13 -15.92 9.78
CA ASP A 354 -23.88 -16.79 10.91
C ASP A 354 -22.37 -16.85 11.16
N ARG A 355 -22.01 -17.07 12.44
CA ARG A 355 -20.65 -17.23 12.95
C ARG A 355 -20.39 -18.64 13.50
N ASN A 356 -21.30 -19.58 13.30
CA ASN A 356 -21.29 -20.94 13.84
C ASN A 356 -21.12 -20.97 15.38
N SER A 357 -21.78 -20.02 16.08
CA SER A 357 -21.64 -19.78 17.52
C SER A 357 -20.21 -19.52 18.05
N LEU A 358 -19.24 -19.22 17.18
CA LEU A 358 -17.85 -18.97 17.60
C LEU A 358 -17.69 -17.56 18.20
N PRO A 359 -17.04 -17.40 19.38
CA PRO A 359 -16.91 -16.11 20.07
C PRO A 359 -15.85 -15.20 19.46
N ASN A 360 -14.86 -15.75 18.76
CA ASN A 360 -13.81 -15.02 18.03
C ASN A 360 -14.22 -14.70 16.58
N VAL A 361 -15.51 -14.83 16.22
CA VAL A 361 -16.01 -14.63 14.85
C VAL A 361 -17.13 -13.59 14.85
N GLY A 362 -17.01 -12.58 13.99
CA GLY A 362 -18.09 -11.65 13.66
C GLY A 362 -18.57 -11.86 12.23
N ALA A 363 -19.89 -11.99 12.06
CA ALA A 363 -20.54 -12.19 10.77
C ALA A 363 -21.34 -10.93 10.39
N TYR A 364 -20.93 -10.28 9.31
CA TYR A 364 -21.41 -8.95 8.93
C TYR A 364 -22.06 -8.95 7.56
N SER A 365 -23.33 -8.55 7.50
CA SER A 365 -24.09 -8.40 6.25
C SER A 365 -24.96 -7.14 6.27
N GLY A 366 -25.43 -6.71 5.09
CA GLY A 366 -26.41 -5.64 4.95
C GLY A 366 -27.77 -6.15 4.47
N LYS A 367 -28.84 -5.43 4.78
CA LYS A 367 -30.16 -5.58 4.16
C LYS A 367 -30.19 -4.95 2.76
N SER A 368 -29.32 -5.45 1.88
CA SER A 368 -29.08 -4.96 0.50
C SER A 368 -30.32 -4.95 -0.39
N ASP A 369 -31.36 -5.71 -0.04
CA ASP A 369 -32.66 -5.69 -0.70
C ASP A 369 -33.23 -4.26 -0.79
N GLN A 370 -33.14 -3.46 0.29
CA GLN A 370 -33.56 -2.06 0.29
C GLN A 370 -32.73 -1.19 -0.67
N GLN A 371 -31.41 -1.40 -0.71
CA GLN A 371 -30.52 -0.69 -1.63
C GLN A 371 -30.87 -0.98 -3.10
N TRP A 372 -31.16 -2.25 -3.41
CA TRP A 372 -31.56 -2.66 -4.76
C TRP A 372 -32.97 -2.21 -5.13
N TYR A 373 -33.91 -2.19 -4.19
CA TYR A 373 -35.23 -1.56 -4.36
C TYR A 373 -35.14 -0.05 -4.64
N ALA A 374 -34.27 0.68 -3.92
CA ALA A 374 -33.99 2.09 -4.20
C ALA A 374 -33.36 2.28 -5.61
N THR A 375 -32.42 1.41 -5.98
CA THR A 375 -31.78 1.41 -7.31
C THR A 375 -32.79 1.16 -8.42
N GLY A 376 -33.74 0.24 -8.23
CA GLY A 376 -34.84 -0.02 -9.18
C GLY A 376 -35.74 1.19 -9.40
N ARG A 377 -36.11 1.91 -8.32
CA ARG A 377 -36.89 3.15 -8.42
C ARG A 377 -36.16 4.26 -9.19
N LEU A 378 -34.84 4.34 -9.04
CA LEU A 378 -34.02 5.31 -9.78
C LEU A 378 -33.89 4.92 -11.26
N ALA A 379 -33.67 3.64 -11.56
CA ALA A 379 -33.60 3.14 -12.94
C ALA A 379 -34.93 3.35 -13.70
N ALA A 380 -36.08 3.03 -13.07
CA ALA A 380 -37.41 3.20 -13.66
C ALA A 380 -37.72 4.64 -14.04
N ARG A 381 -37.36 5.61 -13.18
CA ARG A 381 -37.50 7.05 -13.44
C ARG A 381 -36.85 7.51 -14.75
N ARG A 382 -35.82 6.80 -15.22
CA ARG A 382 -35.16 7.09 -16.50
C ARG A 382 -35.80 6.36 -17.69
N ALA A 383 -36.28 5.14 -17.48
CA ALA A 383 -36.91 4.34 -18.53
C ALA A 383 -38.33 4.84 -18.92
N ASP A 384 -39.07 5.44 -17.99
CA ASP A 384 -40.44 6.01 -18.15
C ASP A 384 -40.58 7.06 -19.29
N LYS A 385 -39.47 7.55 -19.87
CA LYS A 385 -39.47 8.40 -21.07
C LYS A 385 -39.78 7.60 -22.36
N GLY A 386 -40.83 6.78 -22.35
CA GLY A 386 -41.33 6.00 -23.48
C GLY A 386 -40.69 4.61 -23.66
N THR A 387 -39.84 4.13 -22.73
CA THR A 387 -39.25 2.79 -22.82
C THR A 387 -40.06 1.77 -22.00
N LYS A 388 -40.06 0.50 -22.42
CA LYS A 388 -40.77 -0.59 -21.72
C LYS A 388 -39.85 -1.68 -21.11
N CYS A 389 -38.52 -1.51 -21.11
CA CYS A 389 -37.65 -2.43 -20.38
C CYS A 389 -36.34 -1.86 -19.84
N ILE A 390 -35.85 -2.55 -18.81
CA ILE A 390 -34.54 -2.41 -18.17
C ILE A 390 -33.86 -3.78 -18.25
N GLY A 391 -32.63 -3.84 -18.75
CA GLY A 391 -31.87 -5.09 -18.84
C GLY A 391 -31.03 -5.33 -17.59
N LEU A 392 -30.89 -6.60 -17.17
CA LEU A 392 -29.97 -7.02 -16.11
C LEU A 392 -29.10 -8.20 -16.55
N VAL A 393 -27.78 -8.03 -16.54
CA VAL A 393 -26.80 -9.13 -16.62
C VAL A 393 -26.50 -9.65 -15.21
N LEU A 394 -27.02 -10.83 -14.87
CA LEU A 394 -26.87 -11.44 -13.56
C LEU A 394 -25.72 -12.47 -13.53
N PRO A 395 -25.03 -12.64 -12.40
CA PRO A 395 -23.91 -13.55 -12.25
C PRO A 395 -24.39 -15.00 -12.07
N THR A 396 -24.37 -15.50 -10.84
CA THR A 396 -24.88 -16.80 -10.43
C THR A 396 -26.22 -16.66 -9.69
N ALA A 397 -27.08 -17.67 -9.81
CA ALA A 397 -28.44 -17.68 -9.24
C ALA A 397 -28.47 -17.96 -7.72
N THR A 398 -27.60 -17.31 -6.95
CA THR A 398 -27.62 -17.43 -5.48
C THR A 398 -28.86 -16.76 -4.89
N ARG A 399 -29.30 -17.23 -3.71
CA ARG A 399 -30.38 -16.61 -2.92
C ARG A 399 -30.19 -15.10 -2.71
N GLN A 400 -28.95 -14.61 -2.63
CA GLN A 400 -28.69 -13.17 -2.56
C GLN A 400 -29.04 -12.44 -3.86
N ILE A 401 -28.55 -12.93 -5.00
CA ILE A 401 -28.80 -12.32 -6.31
C ILE A 401 -30.31 -12.36 -6.66
N VAL A 402 -30.99 -13.47 -6.38
CA VAL A 402 -32.44 -13.60 -6.59
C VAL A 402 -33.22 -12.58 -5.76
N ARG A 403 -32.93 -12.47 -4.45
CA ARG A 403 -33.54 -11.47 -3.56
C ARG A 403 -33.33 -10.03 -4.05
N GLU A 404 -32.09 -9.67 -4.40
CA GLU A 404 -31.73 -8.32 -4.81
C GLU A 404 -32.33 -7.97 -6.18
N THR A 405 -32.44 -8.95 -7.09
CA THR A 405 -33.15 -8.81 -8.38
C THR A 405 -34.65 -8.62 -8.16
N ASN A 406 -35.28 -9.40 -7.28
CA ASN A 406 -36.69 -9.22 -6.91
C ASN A 406 -36.93 -7.85 -6.29
N ALA A 407 -36.06 -7.42 -5.36
CA ALA A 407 -36.16 -6.11 -4.75
C ALA A 407 -36.01 -4.98 -5.79
N PHE A 408 -35.06 -5.10 -6.72
CA PHE A 408 -34.91 -4.17 -7.85
C PHE A 408 -36.17 -4.11 -8.71
N ALA A 409 -36.74 -5.24 -9.12
CA ALA A 409 -37.94 -5.29 -9.95
C ALA A 409 -39.18 -4.76 -9.21
N ARG A 410 -39.32 -5.01 -7.90
CA ARG A 410 -40.35 -4.37 -7.07
C ARG A 410 -40.13 -2.86 -6.95
N GLY A 411 -38.87 -2.41 -6.90
CA GLY A 411 -38.50 -1.00 -6.97
C GLY A 411 -38.96 -0.37 -8.29
N VAL A 412 -38.66 -1.01 -9.42
CA VAL A 412 -39.12 -0.59 -10.76
C VAL A 412 -40.64 -0.52 -10.81
N ALA A 413 -41.34 -1.60 -10.45
CA ALA A 413 -42.80 -1.67 -10.48
C ALA A 413 -43.50 -0.71 -9.50
N SER A 414 -42.82 -0.26 -8.45
CA SER A 414 -43.32 0.78 -7.54
C SER A 414 -43.26 2.20 -8.12
N PHE A 415 -42.57 2.37 -9.25
CA PHE A 415 -42.52 3.61 -10.03
C PHE A 415 -43.42 3.50 -11.26
N ASP A 416 -43.18 2.49 -12.12
CA ASP A 416 -44.04 2.12 -13.25
C ASP A 416 -44.09 0.58 -13.39
N PRO A 417 -45.25 -0.07 -13.20
CA PRO A 417 -45.40 -1.51 -13.34
C PRO A 417 -45.36 -2.03 -14.79
N ASP A 418 -45.45 -1.15 -15.80
CA ASP A 418 -45.33 -1.56 -17.21
C ASP A 418 -43.88 -1.85 -17.63
N ILE A 419 -42.88 -1.37 -16.87
CA ILE A 419 -41.47 -1.55 -17.20
C ILE A 419 -41.04 -2.98 -16.86
N LYS A 420 -40.65 -3.74 -17.90
CA LYS A 420 -40.14 -5.10 -17.76
C LYS A 420 -38.67 -5.11 -17.34
N VAL A 421 -38.33 -5.81 -16.26
CA VAL A 421 -36.93 -6.11 -15.94
C VAL A 421 -36.54 -7.40 -16.65
N VAL A 422 -35.69 -7.32 -17.68
CA VAL A 422 -35.33 -8.45 -18.56
C VAL A 422 -33.94 -8.99 -18.23
N LEU A 423 -33.86 -10.29 -17.93
CA LEU A 423 -32.65 -10.95 -17.44
C LEU A 423 -31.77 -11.55 -18.55
N ARG A 424 -30.47 -11.64 -18.24
CA ARG A 424 -29.50 -12.56 -18.84
C ARG A 424 -28.56 -13.14 -17.79
N TRP A 425 -28.28 -14.44 -17.86
CA TRP A 425 -27.38 -15.13 -16.93
C TRP A 425 -25.96 -15.26 -17.51
N LEU A 426 -24.97 -14.74 -16.80
CA LEU A 426 -23.56 -14.98 -17.06
C LEU A 426 -23.16 -16.39 -16.62
N GLY A 427 -23.58 -16.80 -15.42
CA GLY A 427 -23.19 -18.04 -14.76
C GLY A 427 -21.93 -17.95 -13.87
N ALA A 428 -21.28 -16.80 -13.81
CA ALA A 428 -20.12 -16.53 -12.95
C ALA A 428 -20.25 -15.12 -12.36
N THR A 429 -19.43 -14.74 -11.38
CA THR A 429 -19.38 -13.33 -10.95
C THR A 429 -18.63 -12.44 -11.95
N ARG A 430 -17.76 -13.02 -12.79
CA ARG A 430 -17.03 -12.35 -13.89
C ARG A 430 -16.60 -13.34 -14.97
N ASP A 431 -16.43 -12.88 -16.20
CA ASP A 431 -15.82 -13.68 -17.27
C ASP A 431 -14.29 -13.79 -17.04
N ARG A 432 -13.84 -14.95 -16.52
CA ARG A 432 -12.46 -15.24 -16.13
C ARG A 432 -11.82 -16.27 -17.08
N ASP A 433 -11.90 -16.04 -18.38
CA ASP A 433 -11.23 -16.88 -19.38
C ASP A 433 -9.74 -17.10 -19.03
N PRO A 434 -9.21 -18.34 -18.99
CA PRO A 434 -7.78 -18.60 -18.82
C PRO A 434 -6.86 -17.90 -19.83
N SER A 435 -7.35 -17.57 -21.03
CA SER A 435 -6.64 -16.74 -22.01
C SER A 435 -6.72 -15.24 -21.71
N GLY A 436 -7.68 -14.83 -20.87
CA GLY A 436 -7.97 -13.44 -20.55
C GLY A 436 -8.44 -12.62 -21.75
N GLN A 437 -8.92 -13.25 -22.83
CA GLN A 437 -9.32 -12.58 -24.07
C GLN A 437 -10.82 -12.78 -24.38
N PRO A 438 -11.47 -11.80 -25.05
CA PRO A 438 -12.84 -11.94 -25.51
C PRO A 438 -12.95 -12.96 -26.67
N THR A 439 -13.93 -13.86 -26.60
CA THR A 439 -14.07 -14.97 -27.56
C THR A 439 -15.37 -14.94 -28.37
N TYR A 440 -16.40 -14.23 -27.89
CA TYR A 440 -17.75 -14.25 -28.44
C TYR A 440 -17.91 -13.30 -29.63
N THR A 441 -18.77 -13.70 -30.57
CA THR A 441 -19.11 -12.93 -31.78
C THR A 441 -20.56 -12.46 -31.73
N TYR A 442 -20.78 -11.22 -32.15
CA TYR A 442 -22.09 -10.59 -32.23
C TYR A 442 -22.17 -9.62 -33.41
N LYS A 443 -23.38 -9.40 -33.91
CA LYS A 443 -23.71 -8.35 -34.88
C LYS A 443 -25.04 -7.76 -34.47
N ALA A 444 -25.05 -6.50 -34.09
CA ALA A 444 -26.25 -5.81 -33.64
C ALA A 444 -27.22 -5.57 -34.82
N GLN A 445 -28.52 -5.54 -34.52
CA GLN A 445 -29.58 -5.34 -35.51
C GLN A 445 -30.10 -3.90 -35.53
N ASN A 446 -30.10 -3.24 -34.37
CA ASN A 446 -30.74 -1.94 -34.14
C ASN A 446 -29.72 -0.82 -33.81
N TYR A 447 -28.45 -1.16 -33.54
CA TYR A 447 -27.34 -0.20 -33.40
C TYR A 447 -26.11 -0.64 -34.24
N GLU A 448 -25.15 0.26 -34.44
CA GLU A 448 -23.93 0.02 -35.24
C GLU A 448 -22.84 -0.64 -34.38
N PHE A 449 -22.79 -1.97 -34.45
CA PHE A 449 -21.71 -2.78 -33.86
C PHE A 449 -21.62 -4.14 -34.56
N ASP A 450 -20.40 -4.54 -34.96
CA ASP A 450 -20.14 -5.88 -35.49
C ASP A 450 -18.78 -6.37 -34.99
N THR A 451 -18.75 -7.53 -34.34
CA THR A 451 -17.49 -8.13 -33.86
C THR A 451 -16.48 -8.47 -34.96
N ALA A 452 -16.89 -8.47 -36.23
CA ALA A 452 -15.98 -8.54 -37.38
C ALA A 452 -15.12 -7.28 -37.55
N THR A 453 -15.57 -6.12 -37.06
CA THR A 453 -14.89 -4.82 -37.15
C THR A 453 -14.46 -4.26 -35.81
N ASP A 454 -15.31 -4.38 -34.79
CA ASP A 454 -15.11 -3.79 -33.46
C ASP A 454 -14.33 -4.69 -32.48
N GLY A 455 -13.99 -5.91 -32.92
CA GLY A 455 -13.36 -6.93 -32.08
C GLY A 455 -14.37 -7.83 -31.36
N LYS A 456 -13.88 -8.91 -30.76
CA LYS A 456 -14.71 -9.88 -30.04
C LYS A 456 -15.17 -9.35 -28.69
N LEU A 457 -16.23 -9.95 -28.16
CA LEU A 457 -16.82 -9.64 -26.85
C LEU A 457 -16.47 -10.68 -25.78
N TYR A 458 -16.36 -10.23 -24.53
CA TYR A 458 -16.54 -11.08 -23.36
C TYR A 458 -18.01 -11.49 -23.25
N ARG A 459 -18.31 -12.56 -22.50
CA ARG A 459 -19.68 -13.03 -22.32
C ARG A 459 -20.58 -11.96 -21.69
N GLU A 460 -20.07 -11.21 -20.71
CA GLU A 460 -20.78 -10.09 -20.07
C GLU A 460 -21.25 -9.02 -21.07
N GLU A 461 -20.37 -8.68 -22.01
CA GLU A 461 -20.61 -7.65 -23.03
C GLU A 461 -21.57 -8.17 -24.11
N LEU A 462 -21.49 -9.45 -24.50
CA LEU A 462 -22.48 -10.09 -25.38
C LEU A 462 -23.88 -10.07 -24.76
N LEU A 463 -24.00 -10.32 -23.45
CA LEU A 463 -25.30 -10.28 -22.77
C LEU A 463 -25.83 -8.85 -22.68
N ALA A 464 -24.98 -7.87 -22.41
CA ALA A 464 -25.33 -6.45 -22.47
C ALA A 464 -25.76 -6.01 -23.89
N ALA A 465 -25.05 -6.48 -24.91
CA ALA A 465 -25.35 -6.25 -26.33
C ALA A 465 -26.75 -6.74 -26.70
N GLN A 466 -27.09 -7.99 -26.34
CA GLN A 466 -28.43 -8.55 -26.57
C GLN A 466 -29.55 -7.76 -25.87
N LEU A 467 -29.31 -7.24 -24.66
CA LEU A 467 -30.28 -6.46 -23.91
C LEU A 467 -30.46 -5.04 -24.50
N ALA A 468 -29.37 -4.43 -24.98
CA ALA A 468 -29.42 -3.15 -25.70
C ALA A 468 -30.12 -3.30 -27.06
N ASP A 469 -29.79 -4.34 -27.84
CA ASP A 469 -30.38 -4.60 -29.17
C ASP A 469 -31.89 -4.91 -29.08
N MET A 470 -32.36 -5.40 -27.94
CA MET A 470 -33.78 -5.60 -27.62
C MET A 470 -34.54 -4.30 -27.29
N GLY A 471 -33.84 -3.17 -27.13
CA GLY A 471 -34.44 -1.85 -26.89
C GLY A 471 -34.58 -1.46 -25.41
N CYS A 472 -33.82 -2.06 -24.48
CA CYS A 472 -33.82 -1.63 -23.08
C CYS A 472 -32.88 -0.44 -22.87
N THR A 473 -33.37 0.66 -22.29
CA THR A 473 -32.61 1.93 -22.17
C THR A 473 -31.72 2.02 -20.93
N VAL A 474 -31.91 1.16 -19.93
CA VAL A 474 -30.99 1.02 -18.80
C VAL A 474 -30.53 -0.42 -18.71
N ILE A 475 -29.22 -0.63 -18.82
CA ILE A 475 -28.57 -1.95 -18.71
C ILE A 475 -27.77 -1.99 -17.42
N GLY A 476 -28.33 -2.63 -16.40
CA GLY A 476 -27.60 -2.96 -15.18
C GLY A 476 -26.92 -4.31 -15.25
N HIS A 477 -26.05 -4.56 -14.28
CA HIS A 477 -25.45 -5.87 -14.06
C HIS A 477 -25.29 -6.13 -12.58
N ARG A 478 -24.95 -7.38 -12.23
CA ARG A 478 -24.56 -7.82 -10.89
C ARG A 478 -23.24 -8.60 -10.90
N THR A 479 -22.41 -8.31 -11.90
CA THR A 479 -21.09 -8.92 -12.09
C THR A 479 -20.00 -8.01 -11.51
N ASP A 480 -18.88 -8.59 -11.09
CA ASP A 480 -17.80 -7.88 -10.39
C ASP A 480 -16.98 -6.96 -11.34
N THR A 481 -17.41 -6.68 -12.57
CA THR A 481 -16.57 -6.03 -13.59
C THR A 481 -17.19 -4.75 -14.16
N GLN A 482 -16.34 -3.82 -14.57
CA GLN A 482 -16.74 -2.59 -15.27
C GLN A 482 -17.23 -2.87 -16.72
N ARG A 483 -17.09 -4.10 -17.25
CA ARG A 483 -17.24 -4.40 -18.68
C ARG A 483 -18.59 -3.99 -19.25
N VAL A 484 -19.68 -4.24 -18.53
CA VAL A 484 -21.03 -3.83 -18.97
C VAL A 484 -21.13 -2.30 -19.08
N ILE A 485 -20.58 -1.56 -18.12
CA ILE A 485 -20.56 -0.08 -18.12
C ILE A 485 -19.76 0.43 -19.33
N SER A 486 -18.54 -0.08 -19.52
CA SER A 486 -17.64 0.31 -20.62
C SER A 486 -18.20 -0.06 -22.00
N PHE A 487 -18.81 -1.23 -22.15
CA PHE A 487 -19.41 -1.67 -23.41
C PHE A 487 -20.63 -0.80 -23.77
N ILE A 488 -21.49 -0.48 -22.80
CA ILE A 488 -22.63 0.41 -23.02
C ILE A 488 -22.17 1.80 -23.44
N ASP A 489 -21.09 2.33 -22.85
CA ASP A 489 -20.51 3.62 -23.25
C ASP A 489 -19.89 3.57 -24.67
N LEU A 490 -19.26 2.45 -25.04
CA LEU A 490 -18.68 2.22 -26.37
C LEU A 490 -19.73 2.27 -27.49
N ILE A 491 -20.92 1.72 -27.25
CA ILE A 491 -22.02 1.67 -28.24
C ILE A 491 -22.99 2.85 -28.15
N ALA A 492 -22.87 3.67 -27.10
CA ALA A 492 -23.70 4.86 -26.94
C ALA A 492 -23.52 5.83 -28.12
N ASN A 493 -24.65 6.29 -28.68
CA ASN A 493 -24.71 7.13 -29.89
C ASN A 493 -24.30 6.45 -31.20
N ARG A 494 -23.92 5.17 -31.21
CA ARG A 494 -23.71 4.38 -32.44
C ARG A 494 -25.05 3.93 -33.04
N VAL A 495 -25.95 4.86 -33.32
CA VAL A 495 -27.31 4.54 -33.75
C VAL A 495 -27.32 4.05 -35.20
N ASN A 496 -28.01 2.95 -35.47
CA ASN A 496 -28.23 2.48 -36.83
C ASN A 496 -29.11 3.51 -37.59
N VAL A 497 -28.48 4.37 -38.39
CA VAL A 497 -29.19 5.43 -39.14
C VAL A 497 -30.20 4.89 -40.16
N ALA A 498 -30.11 3.61 -40.55
CA ALA A 498 -31.09 2.95 -41.40
C ALA A 498 -32.29 2.36 -40.62
N LYS A 499 -32.20 2.29 -39.28
CA LYS A 499 -33.26 1.87 -38.35
C LYS A 499 -33.17 2.67 -37.03
N PRO A 500 -33.49 3.98 -37.04
CA PRO A 500 -33.37 4.81 -35.85
C PRO A 500 -34.41 4.39 -34.79
N ASP A 501 -33.93 3.88 -33.65
CA ASP A 501 -34.74 3.56 -32.48
C ASP A 501 -34.51 4.62 -31.37
N PRO A 502 -35.55 5.27 -30.82
CA PRO A 502 -35.46 6.20 -29.69
C PRO A 502 -34.70 5.67 -28.45
N ALA A 503 -34.71 4.35 -28.23
CA ALA A 503 -33.95 3.70 -27.14
C ALA A 503 -32.44 3.88 -27.31
N ASN A 504 -31.93 3.83 -28.55
CA ASN A 504 -30.50 3.83 -28.85
C ASN A 504 -29.84 5.23 -28.69
N TYR A 505 -30.64 6.28 -28.55
CA TYR A 505 -30.20 7.62 -28.16
C TYR A 505 -30.18 7.84 -26.63
N ASN A 506 -30.66 6.86 -25.86
CA ASN A 506 -30.95 6.99 -24.42
C ASN A 506 -30.36 5.85 -23.59
N LEU A 507 -29.47 5.06 -24.18
CA LEU A 507 -28.85 3.90 -23.54
C LEU A 507 -27.93 4.32 -22.40
N LEU A 508 -28.17 3.74 -21.21
CA LEU A 508 -27.44 4.03 -19.98
C LEU A 508 -27.10 2.73 -19.25
N SER A 509 -26.11 2.79 -18.37
CA SER A 509 -25.64 1.68 -17.55
C SER A 509 -25.81 1.95 -16.06
N LEU A 510 -25.86 0.88 -15.26
CA LEU A 510 -25.73 0.94 -13.79
C LEU A 510 -24.47 0.19 -13.39
N GLY A 511 -23.61 0.80 -12.58
CA GLY A 511 -22.49 0.09 -11.95
C GLY A 511 -22.88 -0.59 -10.63
N VAL A 512 -21.92 -1.23 -9.96
CA VAL A 512 -22.13 -1.98 -8.71
C VAL A 512 -20.93 -1.94 -7.76
N ASP A 513 -21.14 -2.37 -6.51
CA ASP A 513 -20.18 -2.77 -5.47
C ASP A 513 -19.15 -1.73 -5.00
N MET A 514 -18.35 -1.14 -5.90
CA MET A 514 -17.30 -0.17 -5.57
C MET A 514 -17.65 1.22 -6.09
N LYS A 515 -17.56 2.23 -5.21
CA LYS A 515 -17.95 3.63 -5.45
C LYS A 515 -17.54 4.20 -6.81
N ASP A 516 -16.34 3.89 -7.30
CA ASP A 516 -15.78 4.48 -8.51
C ASP A 516 -16.06 3.68 -9.80
N GLN A 517 -16.92 2.66 -9.81
CA GLN A 517 -17.26 1.90 -11.05
C GLN A 517 -17.88 2.76 -12.17
N CYS A 518 -18.47 3.92 -11.87
CA CYS A 518 -18.90 4.87 -12.91
C CYS A 518 -17.77 5.79 -13.43
N ARG A 519 -16.50 5.54 -13.09
CA ARG A 519 -15.32 6.28 -13.58
C ARG A 519 -14.40 5.37 -14.37
N THR A 520 -13.69 5.91 -15.37
CA THR A 520 -12.78 5.14 -16.21
C THR A 520 -11.76 4.33 -15.38
N ASN A 521 -11.59 3.05 -15.73
CA ASN A 521 -10.75 2.07 -15.01
C ASN A 521 -11.15 1.86 -13.53
N ALA A 522 -12.41 2.14 -13.18
CA ALA A 522 -12.97 2.08 -11.83
C ALA A 522 -12.13 2.83 -10.77
N ASN A 523 -11.55 3.96 -11.15
CA ASN A 523 -10.58 4.71 -10.35
C ASN A 523 -11.13 6.09 -9.95
N ALA A 524 -10.87 6.50 -8.70
CA ALA A 524 -11.20 7.83 -8.19
C ALA A 524 -10.59 9.00 -9.01
N SER A 525 -9.43 8.80 -9.67
CA SER A 525 -8.84 9.78 -10.60
C SER A 525 -9.38 9.67 -12.04
N GLY A 526 -10.20 8.66 -12.35
CA GLY A 526 -10.81 8.45 -13.64
C GLY A 526 -11.91 9.46 -13.96
N SER A 527 -12.11 9.72 -15.25
CA SER A 527 -13.22 10.52 -15.76
C SER A 527 -14.54 9.79 -15.56
N TRP A 528 -15.62 10.50 -15.27
CA TRP A 528 -16.96 9.91 -15.22
C TRP A 528 -17.37 9.38 -16.59
N ILE A 529 -17.89 8.15 -16.61
CA ILE A 529 -18.41 7.49 -17.81
C ILE A 529 -19.78 8.11 -18.15
N PRO A 530 -19.94 8.80 -19.30
CA PRO A 530 -21.13 9.59 -19.60
C PRO A 530 -22.45 8.84 -19.55
N THR A 531 -22.45 7.55 -19.93
CA THR A 531 -23.65 6.70 -19.90
C THR A 531 -23.94 6.02 -18.57
N CYS A 532 -23.03 6.08 -17.59
CA CYS A 532 -23.29 5.50 -16.28
C CYS A 532 -24.29 6.38 -15.52
N LEU A 533 -25.47 5.83 -15.20
CA LEU A 533 -26.51 6.50 -14.41
C LEU A 533 -26.00 6.82 -12.99
N GLY A 534 -25.25 5.88 -12.43
CA GLY A 534 -24.88 5.79 -11.03
C GLY A 534 -24.77 4.32 -10.62
N LEU A 535 -24.58 4.08 -9.32
CA LEU A 535 -24.44 2.71 -8.80
C LEU A 535 -24.84 2.58 -7.33
N PRO A 536 -25.46 1.46 -6.92
CA PRO A 536 -25.35 0.99 -5.55
C PRO A 536 -23.92 0.51 -5.25
N TYR A 537 -23.33 0.93 -4.14
CA TYR A 537 -22.01 0.47 -3.68
C TYR A 537 -21.98 0.13 -2.19
N TRP A 538 -20.99 -0.67 -1.81
CA TRP A 538 -20.63 -0.95 -0.44
C TRP A 538 -19.56 0.02 0.06
N ASN A 539 -19.86 0.66 1.19
CA ASN A 539 -18.99 1.61 1.88
C ASN A 539 -18.44 0.92 3.13
N TRP A 540 -17.46 0.03 2.96
CA TRP A 540 -16.95 -0.83 4.03
C TRP A 540 -16.09 -0.11 5.08
N GLY A 541 -15.55 1.07 4.77
CA GLY A 541 -14.68 1.84 5.68
C GLY A 541 -15.28 2.03 7.08
N PRO A 542 -16.49 2.60 7.24
CA PRO A 542 -17.16 2.71 8.54
C PRO A 542 -17.33 1.39 9.31
N LEU A 543 -17.51 0.25 8.62
CA LEU A 543 -17.62 -1.05 9.27
C LEU A 543 -16.26 -1.49 9.82
N TYR A 544 -15.21 -1.45 8.99
CA TYR A 544 -13.85 -1.82 9.41
C TYR A 544 -13.31 -0.87 10.48
N SER A 545 -13.49 0.45 10.35
CA SER A 545 -13.11 1.43 11.38
C SER A 545 -13.78 1.12 12.71
N LYS A 546 -15.08 0.81 12.71
CA LYS A 546 -15.81 0.47 13.93
C LYS A 546 -15.25 -0.81 14.56
N ILE A 547 -15.10 -1.88 13.77
CA ILE A 547 -14.62 -3.18 14.29
C ILE A 547 -13.19 -3.06 14.83
N PHE A 548 -12.30 -2.34 14.13
CA PHE A 548 -10.93 -2.15 14.57
C PHE A 548 -10.84 -1.28 15.85
N ASP A 549 -11.69 -0.25 15.99
CA ASP A 549 -11.78 0.55 17.22
C ASP A 549 -12.35 -0.26 18.40
N GLU A 550 -13.37 -1.08 18.16
CA GLU A 550 -13.89 -2.03 19.16
C GLU A 550 -12.83 -3.04 19.59
N MET A 551 -12.05 -3.60 18.65
CA MET A 551 -10.96 -4.54 18.95
C MET A 551 -9.80 -3.89 19.70
N ASN A 552 -9.42 -2.66 19.33
CA ASN A 552 -8.35 -1.89 19.98
C ASN A 552 -8.70 -1.45 21.42
N ARG A 553 -9.98 -1.52 21.80
CA ARG A 553 -10.47 -1.19 23.14
C ARG A 553 -10.89 -2.43 23.95
N ASP A 554 -10.56 -3.64 23.45
CA ASP A 554 -11.01 -4.92 24.01
C ASP A 554 -12.54 -5.03 24.20
N ALA A 555 -13.30 -4.24 23.43
CA ALA A 555 -14.76 -4.14 23.49
C ALA A 555 -15.46 -4.98 22.40
N TRP A 556 -14.71 -5.47 21.42
CA TRP A 556 -15.26 -6.31 20.36
C TRP A 556 -15.59 -7.70 20.87
N LEU A 557 -16.86 -8.06 20.79
CA LEU A 557 -17.35 -9.43 20.94
C LEU A 557 -17.71 -9.95 19.56
N GLY A 558 -17.37 -11.21 19.25
CA GLY A 558 -17.87 -11.88 18.06
C GLY A 558 -19.39 -11.81 18.03
N GLN A 559 -19.94 -11.33 16.93
CA GLN A 559 -21.35 -10.93 16.82
C GLN A 559 -21.89 -11.18 15.40
N GLU A 560 -23.14 -11.58 15.31
CA GLU A 560 -23.89 -11.58 14.05
C GLU A 560 -24.54 -10.21 13.87
N THR A 561 -24.44 -9.63 12.68
CA THR A 561 -24.83 -8.24 12.46
C THR A 561 -25.34 -8.06 11.03
N ARG A 562 -26.66 -7.83 10.90
CA ARG A 562 -27.36 -7.55 9.64
C ARG A 562 -27.78 -6.08 9.62
N TRP A 563 -26.94 -5.18 9.10
CA TRP A 563 -27.21 -3.73 9.14
C TRP A 563 -28.43 -3.35 8.28
N PRO A 564 -29.35 -2.53 8.82
CA PRO A 564 -30.47 -2.00 8.04
C PRO A 564 -29.97 -1.01 6.99
N PHE A 565 -30.79 -0.74 5.97
CA PHE A 565 -30.50 0.36 5.06
C PHE A 565 -30.68 1.70 5.78
N GLN A 566 -29.68 2.57 5.67
CA GLN A 566 -29.62 3.87 6.33
C GLN A 566 -29.06 4.91 5.35
N VAL A 567 -29.35 6.19 5.62
CA VAL A 567 -28.77 7.33 4.90
C VAL A 567 -27.72 8.03 5.78
N GLY A 568 -26.71 8.62 5.15
CA GLY A 568 -25.67 9.40 5.84
C GLY A 568 -24.25 9.00 5.45
N ALA A 569 -23.27 9.56 6.16
CA ALA A 569 -21.85 9.32 5.89
C ALA A 569 -21.41 7.89 6.25
N SER A 570 -21.88 7.38 7.39
CA SER A 570 -21.52 6.07 7.97
C SER A 570 -22.30 4.88 7.41
N ALA A 571 -23.30 5.10 6.55
CA ALA A 571 -24.08 4.03 5.93
C ALA A 571 -23.18 3.12 5.07
N ILE A 572 -23.30 1.79 5.21
CA ILE A 572 -22.52 0.82 4.41
C ILE A 572 -23.12 0.52 3.04
N MET A 573 -24.43 0.75 2.87
CA MET A 573 -25.11 0.61 1.58
C MET A 573 -25.43 2.00 1.09
N LYS A 574 -24.84 2.40 -0.04
CA LYS A 574 -24.97 3.75 -0.58
C LYS A 574 -25.32 3.70 -2.07
N PHE A 575 -25.72 4.84 -2.61
CA PHE A 575 -25.85 5.04 -4.06
C PHE A 575 -25.00 6.24 -4.47
N GLU A 576 -24.11 6.05 -5.43
CA GLU A 576 -23.34 7.15 -6.05
C GLU A 576 -24.05 7.56 -7.34
N LEU A 577 -24.43 8.83 -7.47
CA LEU A 577 -25.02 9.39 -8.69
C LEU A 577 -23.91 9.89 -9.61
N SER A 578 -23.99 9.57 -10.90
CA SER A 578 -23.12 10.20 -11.90
C SER A 578 -23.46 11.70 -12.04
N PRO A 579 -22.48 12.61 -12.06
CA PRO A 579 -22.72 14.06 -12.05
C PRO A 579 -23.37 14.57 -13.34
N ASN A 580 -23.44 13.76 -14.40
CA ASN A 580 -24.07 14.12 -15.66
C ASN A 580 -25.60 14.02 -15.59
N THR A 581 -26.21 14.83 -14.72
CA THR A 581 -27.66 14.86 -14.46
C THR A 581 -28.51 15.16 -15.71
N THR A 582 -27.94 15.85 -16.71
CA THR A 582 -28.57 16.12 -18.01
C THR A 582 -28.79 14.83 -18.81
N THR A 583 -27.76 13.99 -18.96
CA THR A 583 -27.84 12.73 -19.70
C THR A 583 -28.60 11.64 -18.93
N THR A 584 -28.35 11.55 -17.62
CA THR A 584 -29.00 10.55 -16.76
C THR A 584 -30.45 10.91 -16.43
N GLY A 585 -30.83 12.20 -16.47
CA GLY A 585 -32.17 12.67 -16.16
C GLY A 585 -32.57 12.53 -14.68
N ILE A 586 -31.61 12.29 -13.79
CA ILE A 586 -31.79 12.11 -12.35
C ILE A 586 -30.99 13.19 -11.62
N THR A 587 -31.59 13.85 -10.63
CA THR A 587 -30.90 14.83 -9.79
C THR A 587 -30.47 14.23 -8.44
N THR A 588 -29.52 14.88 -7.77
CA THR A 588 -29.13 14.53 -6.39
C THR A 588 -30.33 14.58 -5.43
N THR A 589 -31.28 15.49 -5.66
CA THR A 589 -32.54 15.58 -4.90
C THR A 589 -33.40 14.33 -5.08
N ASP A 590 -33.48 13.80 -6.30
CA ASP A 590 -34.25 12.56 -6.58
C ASP A 590 -33.63 11.36 -5.87
N VAL A 591 -32.31 11.23 -5.91
CA VAL A 591 -31.57 10.19 -5.17
C VAL A 591 -31.83 10.33 -3.68
N ASN A 592 -31.59 11.51 -3.09
CA ASN A 592 -31.80 11.75 -1.66
C ASN A 592 -33.24 11.43 -1.22
N ASN A 593 -34.24 11.83 -2.01
CA ASN A 593 -35.65 11.55 -1.75
C ASN A 593 -35.97 10.04 -1.81
N VAL A 594 -35.44 9.31 -2.81
CA VAL A 594 -35.64 7.86 -2.92
C VAL A 594 -34.94 7.12 -1.78
N LEU A 595 -33.68 7.45 -1.46
CA LEU A 595 -32.95 6.78 -0.38
C LEU A 595 -33.58 7.06 1.00
N ALA A 596 -33.99 8.30 1.26
CA ALA A 596 -34.66 8.67 2.52
C ALA A 596 -36.02 7.96 2.65
N ALA A 597 -36.82 7.90 1.58
CA ALA A 597 -38.07 7.15 1.58
C ALA A 597 -37.85 5.67 1.90
N VAL A 598 -36.89 5.02 1.26
CA VAL A 598 -36.60 3.58 1.46
C VAL A 598 -36.00 3.29 2.85
N ALA A 599 -35.25 4.23 3.43
CA ALA A 599 -34.80 4.12 4.83
C ALA A 599 -35.97 4.25 5.81
N ASN A 600 -36.88 5.20 5.59
CA ASN A 600 -38.06 5.43 6.44
C ASN A 600 -39.12 4.32 6.34
N ASP A 601 -39.34 3.79 5.13
CA ASP A 601 -40.29 2.69 4.86
C ASP A 601 -39.88 1.37 5.55
N GLY A 602 -38.59 1.22 5.87
CA GLY A 602 -38.02 0.02 6.46
C GLY A 602 -37.94 -1.17 5.48
N TRP A 603 -37.34 -2.26 5.95
CA TRP A 603 -37.08 -3.43 5.11
C TRP A 603 -38.35 -4.19 4.72
N ASP A 604 -39.30 -4.34 5.64
CA ASP A 604 -40.57 -5.04 5.45
C ASP A 604 -41.37 -4.53 4.24
N LYS A 605 -41.25 -3.24 3.90
CA LYS A 605 -41.95 -2.62 2.78
C LYS A 605 -41.56 -3.24 1.44
N VAL A 606 -40.28 -3.62 1.28
CA VAL A 606 -39.74 -4.21 0.04
C VAL A 606 -40.50 -5.49 -0.33
N PHE A 607 -40.86 -6.31 0.65
CA PHE A 607 -41.53 -7.60 0.48
C PHE A 607 -42.98 -7.62 1.00
N LYS A 608 -43.62 -6.44 1.09
CA LYS A 608 -45.05 -6.31 1.37
C LYS A 608 -45.86 -6.32 0.07
N GLY A 609 -47.03 -6.96 0.10
CA GLY A 609 -47.97 -6.98 -1.01
C GLY A 609 -48.64 -5.62 -1.29
N PRO A 610 -49.44 -5.51 -2.37
CA PRO A 610 -49.80 -6.59 -3.28
C PRO A 610 -48.76 -6.83 -4.39
N TYR A 611 -48.52 -8.10 -4.74
CA TYR A 611 -47.83 -8.54 -5.97
C TYR A 611 -47.97 -10.06 -6.12
N SER A 612 -47.58 -10.60 -7.27
CA SER A 612 -47.61 -12.04 -7.56
C SER A 612 -46.21 -12.55 -7.94
N PHE A 613 -46.05 -13.87 -7.95
CA PHE A 613 -44.80 -14.56 -8.30
C PHE A 613 -44.86 -15.14 -9.72
N ASN A 614 -43.69 -15.53 -10.25
CA ASN A 614 -43.58 -16.10 -11.60
C ASN A 614 -43.96 -17.59 -11.68
N GLY A 615 -44.42 -18.22 -10.59
CA GLY A 615 -44.82 -19.63 -10.58
C GLY A 615 -43.82 -20.59 -9.91
N GLN A 616 -42.84 -20.06 -9.16
CA GLN A 616 -41.80 -20.85 -8.47
C GLN A 616 -41.82 -20.70 -6.95
N ARG A 617 -42.77 -19.95 -6.36
CA ARG A 617 -42.82 -19.82 -4.90
C ARG A 617 -43.16 -21.19 -4.30
N ASP A 618 -42.36 -21.59 -3.32
CA ASP A 618 -42.46 -22.83 -2.55
C ASP A 618 -42.30 -22.42 -1.07
N LEU A 619 -43.42 -22.35 -0.35
CA LEU A 619 -43.46 -21.92 1.04
C LEU A 619 -43.11 -23.05 2.01
N ASP A 620 -43.64 -24.25 1.76
CA ASP A 620 -43.58 -25.41 2.67
C ASP A 620 -42.35 -26.31 2.48
N ARG A 621 -41.60 -26.14 1.38
CA ARG A 621 -40.34 -26.79 1.01
C ARG A 621 -40.49 -28.24 0.57
N ASP A 622 -41.60 -28.60 -0.06
CA ASP A 622 -41.73 -29.92 -0.70
C ASP A 622 -40.98 -30.03 -2.05
N GLY A 623 -40.46 -28.91 -2.57
CA GLY A 623 -39.74 -28.81 -3.84
C GLY A 623 -40.65 -28.59 -5.05
N VAL A 624 -41.96 -28.40 -4.84
CA VAL A 624 -42.99 -28.09 -5.83
C VAL A 624 -43.46 -26.65 -5.61
N ALA A 625 -43.87 -25.98 -6.68
CA ALA A 625 -44.42 -24.63 -6.55
C ALA A 625 -45.84 -24.64 -5.95
N ASP A 626 -46.08 -23.78 -4.96
CA ASP A 626 -47.38 -23.56 -4.34
C ASP A 626 -48.47 -23.24 -5.39
N PRO A 627 -49.71 -23.71 -5.23
CA PRO A 627 -50.84 -23.21 -6.02
C PRO A 627 -51.10 -21.69 -5.80
N ASP A 628 -50.78 -21.16 -4.61
CA ASP A 628 -50.90 -19.72 -4.34
C ASP A 628 -49.60 -18.96 -4.64
N GLN A 629 -49.59 -18.37 -5.84
CA GLN A 629 -48.50 -17.51 -6.33
C GLN A 629 -48.82 -16.01 -6.14
N ASN A 630 -49.57 -15.63 -5.10
CA ASN A 630 -49.94 -14.23 -4.83
C ASN A 630 -49.60 -13.81 -3.40
N LEU A 631 -49.37 -12.51 -3.21
CA LEU A 631 -49.25 -11.87 -1.91
C LEU A 631 -50.21 -10.68 -1.86
N THR A 632 -51.16 -10.69 -0.93
CA THR A 632 -52.16 -9.61 -0.79
C THR A 632 -51.60 -8.37 -0.09
N SER A 633 -52.30 -7.24 -0.17
CA SER A 633 -51.87 -5.95 0.40
C SER A 633 -51.69 -5.94 1.93
N THR A 634 -52.26 -6.91 2.64
CA THR A 634 -52.10 -7.09 4.10
C THR A 634 -50.93 -8.02 4.45
N GLN A 635 -50.49 -8.87 3.53
CA GLN A 635 -49.41 -9.83 3.73
C GLN A 635 -48.02 -9.25 3.41
N LYS A 636 -47.00 -9.84 4.01
CA LYS A 636 -45.57 -9.64 3.73
C LYS A 636 -44.86 -10.99 3.82
N LEU A 637 -43.73 -11.14 3.15
CA LEU A 637 -42.85 -12.30 3.35
C LEU A 637 -42.18 -12.25 4.73
N SER A 638 -41.90 -13.41 5.31
CA SER A 638 -41.11 -13.52 6.55
C SER A 638 -39.60 -13.38 6.28
N GLU A 639 -38.78 -13.08 7.29
CA GLU A 639 -37.31 -13.08 7.11
C GLU A 639 -36.80 -14.44 6.62
N GLU A 640 -37.32 -15.54 7.18
CA GLU A 640 -36.95 -16.90 6.80
C GLU A 640 -37.37 -17.27 5.37
N GLU A 641 -38.51 -16.76 4.90
CA GLU A 641 -38.96 -16.95 3.51
C GLU A 641 -38.12 -16.15 2.53
N VAL A 642 -37.84 -14.87 2.84
CA VAL A 642 -36.94 -14.04 2.01
C VAL A 642 -35.54 -14.65 1.95
N ASP A 643 -35.02 -15.15 3.07
CA ASP A 643 -33.66 -15.70 3.14
C ASP A 643 -33.51 -17.04 2.39
N ARG A 644 -34.62 -17.71 2.04
CA ARG A 644 -34.69 -18.90 1.17
C ARG A 644 -35.11 -18.61 -0.27
N MET A 645 -35.34 -17.35 -0.63
CA MET A 645 -35.98 -16.96 -1.89
C MET A 645 -35.27 -17.51 -3.14
N CYS A 646 -35.95 -18.44 -3.81
CA CYS A 646 -35.50 -19.15 -5.02
C CYS A 646 -36.54 -19.12 -6.14
N TRP A 647 -37.25 -17.99 -6.23
CA TRP A 647 -38.30 -17.69 -7.20
C TRP A 647 -38.25 -16.21 -7.55
N PHE A 648 -38.75 -15.85 -8.74
CA PHE A 648 -38.90 -14.45 -9.13
C PHE A 648 -40.33 -13.92 -8.90
N VAL A 649 -40.45 -12.60 -8.72
CA VAL A 649 -41.72 -11.87 -8.72
C VAL A 649 -42.16 -11.50 -10.14
N GLN A 650 -43.45 -11.27 -10.34
CA GLN A 650 -43.94 -10.65 -11.58
C GLN A 650 -43.31 -9.27 -11.79
N GLY A 651 -43.03 -8.95 -13.05
CA GLY A 651 -42.17 -7.82 -13.44
C GLY A 651 -40.72 -8.23 -13.76
N VAL A 652 -40.30 -9.44 -13.36
CA VAL A 652 -39.05 -10.06 -13.80
C VAL A 652 -39.32 -10.99 -14.98
N TRP A 653 -38.63 -10.75 -16.09
CA TRP A 653 -38.83 -11.40 -17.39
C TRP A 653 -37.51 -11.93 -17.95
N GLU A 654 -37.58 -12.91 -18.82
CA GLU A 654 -36.45 -13.35 -19.63
C GLU A 654 -36.94 -13.72 -21.03
N LEU A 655 -36.03 -14.08 -21.94
CA LEU A 655 -36.45 -14.55 -23.26
C LEU A 655 -36.64 -16.08 -23.29
N PRO A 656 -37.46 -16.59 -24.22
CA PRO A 656 -37.64 -18.03 -24.41
C PRO A 656 -36.32 -18.72 -24.75
N LEU A 657 -35.55 -18.15 -25.68
CA LEU A 657 -34.26 -18.66 -26.12
C LEU A 657 -33.14 -17.62 -25.92
N TYR A 658 -31.92 -18.12 -25.73
CA TYR A 658 -30.69 -17.34 -25.55
C TYR A 658 -30.40 -16.36 -26.69
N LYS A 659 -30.74 -16.77 -27.92
CA LYS A 659 -30.48 -16.01 -29.16
C LYS A 659 -31.57 -14.99 -29.50
N ASP A 660 -32.73 -15.04 -28.83
CA ASP A 660 -33.80 -14.08 -29.07
C ASP A 660 -33.37 -12.69 -28.60
N ILE A 661 -33.95 -11.65 -29.20
CA ILE A 661 -33.78 -10.23 -28.80
C ILE A 661 -35.08 -9.43 -28.93
N VAL A 662 -36.25 -10.09 -28.91
CA VAL A 662 -37.54 -9.43 -29.21
C VAL A 662 -38.34 -9.20 -27.93
N LEU A 663 -38.46 -7.95 -27.47
CA LEU A 663 -39.12 -7.61 -26.20
C LEU A 663 -40.59 -8.10 -26.11
N ALA A 664 -41.28 -8.27 -27.24
CA ALA A 664 -42.63 -8.81 -27.28
C ALA A 664 -42.73 -10.31 -26.95
N THR A 665 -41.64 -11.08 -27.06
CA THR A 665 -41.62 -12.54 -26.85
C THR A 665 -41.17 -12.95 -25.45
N VAL A 666 -40.83 -12.00 -24.58
CA VAL A 666 -40.37 -12.30 -23.20
C VAL A 666 -41.44 -13.04 -22.39
N ILE A 667 -40.98 -13.98 -21.56
CA ILE A 667 -41.77 -14.81 -20.66
C ILE A 667 -41.40 -14.51 -19.20
N PRO A 668 -42.27 -14.84 -18.21
CA PRO A 668 -41.92 -14.72 -16.81
C PRO A 668 -40.63 -15.48 -16.52
N ALA A 669 -39.65 -14.82 -15.89
CA ALA A 669 -38.35 -15.42 -15.62
C ALA A 669 -38.41 -16.51 -14.55
N MET A 670 -37.62 -17.55 -14.75
CA MET A 670 -37.38 -18.59 -13.75
C MET A 670 -35.98 -18.47 -13.16
N VAL A 671 -35.87 -18.76 -11.86
CA VAL A 671 -34.61 -19.01 -11.16
C VAL A 671 -34.12 -20.39 -11.59
N PRO A 672 -32.92 -20.50 -12.19
CA PRO A 672 -32.33 -21.80 -12.49
C PRO A 672 -32.14 -22.63 -11.22
N TYR A 673 -32.44 -23.93 -11.30
CA TYR A 673 -32.52 -24.87 -10.18
C TYR A 673 -33.51 -24.51 -9.04
N GLY A 674 -34.35 -23.48 -9.20
CA GLY A 674 -35.54 -23.30 -8.37
C GLY A 674 -36.62 -24.35 -8.67
N PRO A 675 -37.77 -24.32 -7.95
CA PRO A 675 -38.85 -25.30 -8.14
C PRO A 675 -39.26 -25.43 -9.62
N PRO A 676 -39.56 -26.65 -10.11
CA PRO A 676 -39.82 -26.89 -11.51
C PRO A 676 -41.18 -26.33 -11.94
N VAL A 677 -41.21 -25.64 -13.08
CA VAL A 677 -42.44 -25.12 -13.69
C VAL A 677 -42.72 -25.84 -14.99
N SER A 678 -43.93 -26.39 -15.12
CA SER A 678 -44.33 -27.20 -16.28
C SER A 678 -44.10 -26.46 -17.60
N GLY A 679 -43.38 -27.11 -18.52
CA GLY A 679 -43.06 -26.56 -19.84
C GLY A 679 -41.91 -25.55 -19.88
N GLN A 680 -41.25 -25.25 -18.76
CA GLN A 680 -40.07 -24.37 -18.73
C GLN A 680 -38.79 -25.12 -18.35
N VAL A 681 -37.68 -24.71 -18.95
CA VAL A 681 -36.34 -25.24 -18.64
C VAL A 681 -35.79 -24.45 -17.46
N THR A 682 -35.72 -25.09 -16.28
CA THR A 682 -35.08 -24.53 -15.08
C THR A 682 -33.70 -25.14 -14.78
N GLU A 683 -33.34 -26.25 -15.41
CA GLU A 683 -32.04 -26.92 -15.21
C GLU A 683 -30.94 -26.37 -16.13
N LEU A 684 -29.75 -26.08 -15.58
CA LEU A 684 -28.58 -25.55 -16.29
C LEU A 684 -27.57 -26.64 -16.67
N ASN A 685 -28.02 -27.57 -17.49
CA ASN A 685 -27.28 -28.77 -17.86
C ASN A 685 -26.63 -28.64 -19.24
N ASN A 686 -25.82 -29.63 -19.65
CA ASN A 686 -25.21 -29.66 -20.99
C ASN A 686 -26.15 -30.17 -22.12
N THR A 687 -27.46 -30.22 -21.87
CA THR A 687 -28.51 -30.65 -22.81
C THR A 687 -28.79 -29.61 -23.89
N PRO A 688 -29.37 -30.01 -25.05
CA PRO A 688 -29.79 -29.05 -26.09
C PRO A 688 -30.76 -28.00 -25.57
N ALA A 689 -31.83 -28.39 -24.88
CA ALA A 689 -32.85 -27.47 -24.35
C ALA A 689 -32.27 -26.41 -23.38
N SER A 690 -31.33 -26.80 -22.49
CA SER A 690 -30.62 -25.86 -21.62
C SER A 690 -29.72 -24.90 -22.41
N LYS A 691 -29.05 -25.39 -23.45
CA LYS A 691 -28.22 -24.55 -24.35
C LYS A 691 -29.04 -23.60 -25.21
N ASP A 692 -30.23 -24.02 -25.64
CA ASP A 692 -31.15 -23.16 -26.40
C ASP A 692 -31.76 -22.08 -25.50
N LYS A 693 -32.08 -22.40 -24.24
CA LYS A 693 -32.61 -21.46 -23.23
C LYS A 693 -31.56 -20.48 -22.70
N TYR A 694 -30.46 -20.99 -22.15
CA TYR A 694 -29.47 -20.19 -21.39
C TYR A 694 -28.14 -19.97 -22.14
N GLY A 695 -27.94 -20.63 -23.29
CA GLY A 695 -26.66 -20.67 -23.98
C GLY A 695 -25.70 -21.68 -23.34
N ASP A 696 -24.42 -21.56 -23.67
CA ASP A 696 -23.31 -22.40 -23.19
C ASP A 696 -22.94 -22.19 -21.70
N VAL A 697 -23.83 -21.65 -20.85
CA VAL A 697 -23.58 -21.36 -19.42
C VAL A 697 -23.03 -22.58 -18.67
N ALA A 698 -23.61 -23.77 -18.87
CA ALA A 698 -23.15 -24.99 -18.21
C ALA A 698 -21.69 -25.34 -18.58
N THR A 699 -21.33 -25.20 -19.86
CA THR A 699 -19.94 -25.37 -20.34
C THR A 699 -19.04 -24.29 -19.75
N PHE A 700 -19.48 -23.03 -19.80
CA PHE A 700 -18.75 -21.87 -19.31
C PHE A 700 -18.39 -22.03 -17.82
N ILE A 701 -19.35 -22.36 -16.96
CA ILE A 701 -19.10 -22.62 -15.53
C ILE A 701 -18.09 -23.77 -15.36
N THR A 702 -18.36 -24.93 -15.97
CA THR A 702 -17.53 -26.13 -15.79
C THR A 702 -16.09 -25.90 -16.25
N THR A 703 -15.89 -25.20 -17.38
CA THR A 703 -14.56 -24.99 -17.99
C THR A 703 -13.80 -23.78 -17.46
N LYS A 704 -14.48 -22.74 -16.96
CA LYS A 704 -13.84 -21.51 -16.47
C LYS A 704 -13.71 -21.45 -14.94
N LEU A 705 -14.63 -22.09 -14.20
CA LEU A 705 -14.64 -22.08 -12.72
C LEU A 705 -14.26 -23.43 -12.11
N SER A 706 -14.22 -24.52 -12.90
CA SER A 706 -13.96 -25.89 -12.43
C SER A 706 -14.93 -26.39 -11.33
N GLN A 707 -16.19 -25.93 -11.40
CA GLN A 707 -17.24 -26.23 -10.42
C GLN A 707 -18.48 -26.77 -11.13
N ASN A 708 -19.33 -27.51 -10.41
CA ASN A 708 -20.58 -28.05 -10.95
C ASN A 708 -21.63 -26.92 -11.08
N PRO A 709 -22.28 -26.73 -12.25
CA PRO A 709 -23.33 -25.73 -12.43
C PRO A 709 -24.43 -25.74 -11.35
N SER A 710 -24.83 -26.91 -10.84
CA SER A 710 -25.86 -26.99 -9.78
C SER A 710 -25.39 -26.53 -8.40
N GLU A 711 -24.08 -26.58 -8.13
CA GLU A 711 -23.48 -26.05 -6.90
C GLU A 711 -23.26 -24.53 -7.01
N VAL A 712 -22.91 -24.04 -8.21
CA VAL A 712 -22.59 -22.63 -8.48
C VAL A 712 -23.84 -21.77 -8.62
N MET A 713 -24.83 -22.26 -9.36
CA MET A 713 -26.15 -21.63 -9.54
C MET A 713 -27.10 -22.07 -8.42
N SER A 714 -26.56 -22.41 -7.25
CA SER A 714 -27.33 -23.00 -6.17
C SER A 714 -28.30 -21.97 -5.57
N CYS A 715 -29.54 -22.10 -6.01
CA CYS A 715 -30.70 -21.92 -5.18
C CYS A 715 -31.15 -23.31 -4.72
N PRO A 716 -30.41 -23.98 -3.81
CA PRO A 716 -30.59 -25.40 -3.59
C PRO A 716 -31.93 -25.63 -2.89
N LEU A 717 -32.66 -26.63 -3.39
CA LEU A 717 -33.98 -27.05 -2.88
C LEU A 717 -33.89 -27.86 -1.57
N ASN A 718 -32.72 -27.90 -0.93
CA ASN A 718 -32.46 -28.51 0.39
C ASN A 718 -31.45 -27.63 1.16
#